data_AF-A0AAW0QLG2-F1
#
_entry.id   AF-A0AAW0QLG2-F1
#
_cell.length_a   1.000
_cell.length_b   1.000
_cell.length_c   1.000
_cell.angle_alpha   90.00
_cell.angle_beta   90.00
_cell.angle_gamma   90.00
#
_symmetry.space_group_name_H-M   'P 1'
#
loop_
_entity.id
_entity.type
_entity.pdbx_description
1 polymer ?
#
loop_
_entity_poly.entity_id
_entity_poly.type
_entity_poly.pdbx_seq_one_letter_code
_entity_poly.pdbx_strand_id
1 'polypeptide(L)'
;MPSSHHDSPFESIPSPPMAASAFKAQKGRYSLAEGTPLAQSEITLPYRRSAPSAASLYASTLSPPGSRSSSPIGRPASRIASGSIFGGHGNNALALVDGAGDSPGDPLNIILKAFVPNVAVYASEDTNLLLREKGFEHGLWEILRPFGDRVAGKVIIRDSNGLSRTYEDYSVHFVRYGEGIEHPEPMNSNLKSSVQAEKTGGASEKNSGSERNRRRGGNDADVEAVVERHLSYAEESFGISPQLMDPKQGLDTETPSPYYSLYLRRLLSGLPLVPYETFAHPVACVIAISSRNPSPIETLRRLYNDTSAGEKRLPSWVDSEYLRYYVLVHDEEKDDITKSMSLFEQMKRNLGLHCHLLRIRGTQSAATDDDSIPLPTSEWMSAAEELANLRKHDSQEDFEDPTRYIYESDATAIRTFIREMVTQSIVPTMERHVSVWNDQVASKRKGVTGRIMGLTRRWGFGNTSKSSSGGPGSGTNYDMLGFYQQDSPEAIMRKLADYSFMLRDFKLAYSTYDILRNDFHGDKAWKYHAATNEMAAISLLIMPQSISSKTRTEATDTLFEAAFYSYLTRCTAPYGAIRCLTLGLELLRLRGGSGIDEAAKWGTRLLESRIAGPIGDALIKERLAVCYASKKGMGTHAWGSRRRKSAMWSILSAETWLVQAKYIQAQRCLNEARKMYGDLPNDQGQGIDHFAEASAFMLEIGRQLNHHLESNDQRDDSSDDEASEPVDEESEVMNERGRRISTLGLPGATAATLEAAPLRSQTTDEDDDVDSGKPNDDFG
;
A
#
# COMPACT_ATOMS: atom_id res chain seq x y z
N MET A 1 -73.99 24.37 24.92
CA MET A 1 -75.13 23.53 24.46
C MET A 1 -76.01 24.40 23.57
N PRO A 2 -75.66 24.46 22.27
CA PRO A 2 -76.55 23.92 21.26
C PRO A 2 -75.81 23.15 20.14
N SER A 3 -76.58 22.53 19.27
CA SER A 3 -76.23 21.62 18.19
C SER A 3 -76.37 22.24 16.79
N SER A 4 -75.61 21.66 15.85
CA SER A 4 -75.78 21.57 14.37
C SER A 4 -75.60 22.78 13.43
N HIS A 5 -74.63 22.60 12.51
CA HIS A 5 -74.49 22.97 11.09
C HIS A 5 -74.43 24.43 10.58
N HIS A 6 -73.44 24.63 9.68
CA HIS A 6 -73.17 25.68 8.66
C HIS A 6 -72.86 27.12 9.11
N ASP A 7 -71.60 27.55 8.98
CA ASP A 7 -71.12 28.45 7.89
C ASP A 7 -69.61 28.80 8.03
N SER A 8 -68.93 28.98 6.91
CA SER A 8 -67.51 29.40 6.72
C SER A 8 -67.29 30.91 6.93
N PRO A 9 -66.03 31.41 7.11
CA PRO A 9 -65.35 32.03 5.96
C PRO A 9 -63.80 31.96 5.92
N PHE A 10 -63.29 32.15 4.69
CA PHE A 10 -61.98 32.63 4.20
C PHE A 10 -60.91 33.13 5.20
N GLU A 11 -59.65 32.65 5.03
CA GLU A 11 -58.54 33.48 4.53
C GLU A 11 -57.30 32.63 4.20
N SER A 12 -56.60 33.01 3.14
CA SER A 12 -55.45 32.31 2.56
C SER A 12 -54.33 33.31 2.26
N ILE A 13 -53.08 32.81 2.21
CA ILE A 13 -51.82 33.39 1.66
C ILE A 13 -50.86 33.96 2.75
N PRO A 14 -49.50 33.98 2.63
CA PRO A 14 -48.62 33.54 1.53
C PRO A 14 -47.43 32.62 1.87
N SER A 15 -46.98 31.91 0.84
CA SER A 15 -45.65 31.31 0.65
C SER A 15 -44.57 32.37 0.31
N PRO A 16 -43.29 32.19 0.69
CA PRO A 16 -42.19 33.04 0.26
C PRO A 16 -41.48 32.53 -1.03
N PRO A 17 -40.76 33.40 -1.77
CA PRO A 17 -40.63 33.30 -3.22
C PRO A 17 -39.33 32.65 -3.74
N MET A 18 -39.42 32.09 -4.94
CA MET A 18 -38.31 31.80 -5.85
C MET A 18 -37.58 33.08 -6.24
N ALA A 19 -36.24 33.07 -6.16
CA ALA A 19 -35.38 34.05 -6.79
C ALA A 19 -34.59 33.39 -7.92
N ALA A 20 -35.02 33.65 -9.16
CA ALA A 20 -34.20 33.52 -10.35
C ALA A 20 -33.49 34.86 -10.58
N SER A 21 -32.17 34.83 -10.77
CA SER A 21 -31.40 35.99 -11.26
C SER A 21 -30.67 35.61 -12.53
N ALA A 22 -31.21 36.11 -13.64
CA ALA A 22 -30.62 36.13 -14.96
C ALA A 22 -29.38 37.03 -14.97
N PHE A 23 -28.27 36.54 -15.51
CA PHE A 23 -27.15 37.38 -15.91
C PHE A 23 -27.20 37.67 -17.42
N LYS A 24 -27.25 38.97 -17.72
CA LYS A 24 -27.22 39.59 -19.04
C LYS A 24 -25.90 39.28 -19.75
N ALA A 25 -25.99 38.88 -21.01
CA ALA A 25 -24.90 38.93 -21.97
C ALA A 25 -24.59 40.39 -22.36
N GLN A 26 -23.37 40.85 -22.09
CA GLN A 26 -22.81 42.05 -22.70
C GLN A 26 -21.91 41.65 -23.87
N LYS A 27 -22.29 42.09 -25.07
CA LYS A 27 -21.44 42.13 -26.26
C LYS A 27 -20.37 43.21 -26.05
N GLY A 28 -19.11 42.81 -26.04
CA GLY A 28 -17.97 43.67 -26.32
C GLY A 28 -17.20 43.06 -27.49
N ARG A 29 -17.28 43.69 -28.66
CA ARG A 29 -16.42 43.40 -29.82
C ARG A 29 -15.03 43.98 -29.52
N TYR A 30 -13.96 43.18 -29.59
CA TYR A 30 -12.66 43.65 -30.05
C TYR A 30 -11.91 42.55 -30.81
N SER A 31 -11.45 42.98 -31.99
CA SER A 31 -10.66 42.42 -33.08
C SER A 31 -9.87 41.11 -32.91
N LEU A 32 -10.02 40.24 -33.92
CA LEU A 32 -8.98 39.33 -34.40
C LEU A 32 -7.75 40.13 -34.86
N ALA A 33 -6.55 39.63 -34.59
CA ALA A 33 -5.35 39.86 -35.37
C ALA A 33 -4.51 38.57 -35.38
N GLU A 34 -4.01 38.24 -36.57
CA GLU A 34 -3.03 37.20 -36.94
C GLU A 34 -1.80 37.21 -36.00
N GLY A 35 -0.98 36.19 -35.78
CA GLY A 35 -0.73 34.89 -36.41
C GLY A 35 0.71 34.46 -36.05
N THR A 36 0.97 33.13 -36.00
CA THR A 36 2.29 32.42 -35.97
C THR A 36 3.15 32.38 -34.68
N PRO A 37 3.95 31.30 -34.47
CA PRO A 37 3.57 29.89 -34.37
C PRO A 37 4.03 29.24 -33.04
N LEU A 38 3.38 28.15 -32.65
CA LEU A 38 3.77 27.30 -31.52
C LEU A 38 5.12 26.61 -31.85
N ALA A 39 6.17 26.97 -31.12
CA ALA A 39 7.42 26.23 -31.10
C ALA A 39 7.15 24.84 -30.50
N GLN A 40 7.24 23.82 -31.33
CA GLN A 40 7.42 22.44 -30.91
C GLN A 40 8.76 22.39 -30.14
N SER A 41 8.70 22.26 -28.82
CA SER A 41 9.84 21.75 -28.07
C SER A 41 9.93 20.26 -28.38
N GLU A 42 10.75 19.92 -29.36
CA GLU A 42 11.24 18.57 -29.60
C GLU A 42 11.90 18.08 -28.30
N ILE A 43 11.17 17.23 -27.57
CA ILE A 43 11.75 16.40 -26.53
C ILE A 43 12.54 15.33 -27.30
N THR A 44 13.85 15.57 -27.44
CA THR A 44 14.80 14.56 -27.89
C THR A 44 14.73 13.37 -26.94
N LEU A 45 14.05 12.31 -27.37
CA LEU A 45 13.99 11.03 -26.67
C LEU A 45 15.40 10.41 -26.66
N PRO A 46 15.98 10.12 -25.49
CA PRO A 46 17.25 9.41 -25.44
C PRO A 46 17.07 7.98 -25.96
N TYR A 47 18.05 7.53 -26.73
CA TYR A 47 18.14 6.19 -27.30
C TYR A 47 18.04 5.13 -26.18
N ARG A 48 16.86 4.53 -26.05
CA ARG A 48 16.51 3.54 -25.02
C ARG A 48 16.87 2.15 -25.55
N ARG A 49 17.92 1.49 -25.04
CA ARG A 49 18.10 0.05 -25.29
C ARG A 49 17.05 -0.75 -24.48
N SER A 50 16.30 -1.57 -25.21
CA SER A 50 15.42 -2.70 -24.84
C SER A 50 14.27 -2.54 -23.82
N ALA A 51 13.06 -2.89 -24.28
CA ALA A 51 11.83 -3.20 -23.51
C ALA A 51 11.00 -2.04 -22.90
N PRO A 52 10.36 -1.18 -23.72
CA PRO A 52 9.33 -0.26 -23.23
C PRO A 52 8.14 -0.94 -22.52
N SER A 53 7.89 -2.23 -22.80
CA SER A 53 6.82 -3.04 -22.18
C SER A 53 7.05 -3.31 -20.68
N ALA A 54 8.30 -3.54 -20.27
CA ALA A 54 8.62 -3.92 -18.88
C ALA A 54 8.50 -2.75 -17.88
N ALA A 55 8.62 -1.50 -18.34
CA ALA A 55 8.58 -0.31 -17.48
C ALA A 55 7.25 -0.16 -16.72
N SER A 56 6.15 -0.71 -17.25
CA SER A 56 4.83 -0.72 -16.61
C SER A 56 4.82 -1.55 -15.31
N LEU A 57 5.55 -2.66 -15.27
CA LEU A 57 5.66 -3.55 -14.12
C LEU A 57 6.42 -2.91 -12.96
N TYR A 58 7.42 -2.10 -13.30
CA TYR A 58 8.26 -1.37 -12.35
C TYR A 58 7.76 0.04 -12.06
N ALA A 59 6.61 0.44 -12.62
CA ALA A 59 6.08 1.80 -12.51
C ALA A 59 5.83 2.27 -11.07
N SER A 60 5.67 1.33 -10.11
CA SER A 60 5.53 1.63 -8.69
C SER A 60 6.78 2.24 -8.05
N THR A 61 7.96 2.06 -8.67
CA THR A 61 9.25 2.59 -8.19
C THR A 61 9.93 3.57 -9.15
N LEU A 62 9.48 3.67 -10.41
CA LEU A 62 10.07 4.53 -11.44
C LEU A 62 9.48 5.94 -11.50
N SER A 63 8.25 6.15 -11.03
CA SER A 63 7.58 7.46 -11.04
C SER A 63 7.71 8.17 -9.68
N PRO A 64 8.01 9.48 -9.62
CA PRO A 64 7.97 10.24 -8.37
C PRO A 64 6.60 10.10 -7.67
N PRO A 65 6.54 10.11 -6.31
CA PRO A 65 5.31 9.90 -5.54
C PRO A 65 4.13 10.87 -5.79
N GLY A 66 4.21 11.81 -6.73
CA GLY A 66 3.15 12.76 -7.10
C GLY A 66 2.72 12.74 -8.56
N SER A 67 3.25 11.84 -9.40
CA SER A 67 3.05 11.89 -10.87
C SER A 67 1.83 11.13 -11.39
N ARG A 68 1.05 10.48 -10.53
CA ARG A 68 -0.19 9.80 -10.97
C ARG A 68 -1.27 10.85 -11.20
N SER A 69 -1.78 10.91 -12.43
CA SER A 69 -2.83 11.83 -12.89
C SER A 69 -4.02 11.88 -11.93
N SER A 70 -4.06 12.92 -11.09
CA SER A 70 -5.29 13.46 -10.51
C SER A 70 -5.66 14.71 -11.32
N SER A 71 -6.89 14.75 -11.85
CA SER A 71 -7.47 15.88 -12.58
C SER A 71 -7.29 17.25 -11.87
N PRO A 72 -7.31 18.38 -12.60
CA PRO A 72 -6.72 19.64 -12.16
C PRO A 72 -7.66 20.39 -11.22
N ILE A 73 -7.49 20.20 -9.91
CA ILE A 73 -8.00 21.13 -8.91
C ILE A 73 -6.82 21.49 -8.01
N GLY A 74 -6.11 22.55 -8.37
CA GLY A 74 -5.06 23.13 -7.56
C GLY A 74 -5.62 23.59 -6.22
N ARG A 75 -5.17 22.96 -5.14
CA ARG A 75 -5.27 23.49 -3.77
C ARG A 75 -3.86 23.83 -3.28
N PRO A 76 -3.69 24.94 -2.54
CA PRO A 76 -2.37 25.36 -2.08
C PRO A 76 -1.82 24.37 -1.05
N ALA A 77 -0.53 24.06 -1.15
CA ALA A 77 0.22 23.30 -0.15
C ALA A 77 0.00 23.89 1.26
N SER A 78 -0.33 23.04 2.22
CA SER A 78 -0.68 23.46 3.57
C SER A 78 0.52 23.98 4.36
N ARG A 79 0.24 25.03 5.13
CA ARG A 79 1.12 25.78 6.02
C ARG A 79 1.67 24.91 7.17
N ILE A 80 2.99 24.94 7.38
CA ILE A 80 3.58 24.67 8.70
C ILE A 80 3.26 25.88 9.58
N ALA A 81 2.40 25.70 10.58
CA ALA A 81 2.21 26.70 11.62
C ALA A 81 3.49 26.79 12.47
N SER A 82 4.09 27.98 12.56
CA SER A 82 5.18 28.30 13.49
C SER A 82 4.83 27.88 14.91
N GLY A 83 5.57 26.93 15.48
CA GLY A 83 5.42 26.47 16.85
C GLY A 83 6.11 27.40 17.85
N SER A 84 5.44 27.72 18.95
CA SER A 84 5.95 28.50 20.08
C SER A 84 6.99 27.72 20.90
N ILE A 85 7.94 28.46 21.47
CA ILE A 85 9.26 28.02 21.96
C ILE A 85 9.23 27.42 23.39
N PHE A 86 8.07 27.36 24.04
CA PHE A 86 7.93 26.79 25.39
C PHE A 86 6.94 25.62 25.42
N GLY A 87 7.47 24.39 25.49
CA GLY A 87 6.88 23.26 26.23
C GLY A 87 5.47 22.74 25.89
N GLY A 88 4.76 23.27 24.89
CA GLY A 88 3.43 22.81 24.47
C GLY A 88 3.49 22.12 23.13
N HIS A 89 3.38 20.78 23.11
CA HIS A 89 3.43 19.98 21.88
C HIS A 89 2.15 20.19 21.05
N GLY A 90 2.30 20.68 19.81
CA GLY A 90 1.22 20.73 18.82
C GLY A 90 0.71 19.33 18.45
N ASN A 91 -0.61 19.23 18.22
CA ASN A 91 -1.38 18.00 18.03
C ASN A 91 -1.06 17.25 16.72
N ASN A 92 0.05 16.50 16.66
CA ASN A 92 0.38 15.72 15.45
C ASN A 92 -0.54 14.51 15.24
N ALA A 93 -1.21 13.96 16.26
CA ALA A 93 -1.98 12.71 16.10
C ALA A 93 -3.26 12.82 15.26
N LEU A 94 -3.98 13.94 15.36
CA LEU A 94 -5.14 14.23 14.52
C LEU A 94 -4.68 14.63 13.11
N ALA A 95 -3.61 15.43 13.01
CA ALA A 95 -2.99 15.78 11.73
C ALA A 95 -2.42 14.56 10.98
N LEU A 96 -1.94 13.55 11.72
CA LEU A 96 -1.46 12.28 11.15
C LEU A 96 -2.59 11.53 10.43
N VAL A 97 -3.77 11.39 11.04
CA VAL A 97 -4.89 10.66 10.42
C VAL A 97 -5.61 11.51 9.35
N ASP A 98 -5.70 12.83 9.53
CA ASP A 98 -6.38 13.74 8.60
C ASP A 98 -5.52 14.04 7.35
N GLY A 99 -4.19 13.94 7.45
CA GLY A 99 -3.23 14.13 6.34
C GLY A 99 -2.69 12.84 5.71
N ALA A 100 -2.96 11.67 6.29
CA ALA A 100 -2.51 10.39 5.74
C ALA A 100 -3.04 10.14 4.31
N GLY A 101 -4.15 10.77 3.90
CA GLY A 101 -4.73 10.59 2.56
C GLY A 101 -3.95 11.23 1.40
N ASP A 102 -2.99 12.13 1.70
CA ASP A 102 -2.42 13.04 0.69
C ASP A 102 -1.19 12.48 -0.06
N SER A 103 -0.52 11.44 0.45
CA SER A 103 0.63 10.80 -0.21
C SER A 103 0.55 9.27 -0.16
N PRO A 104 0.50 8.56 -1.31
CA PRO A 104 0.40 7.09 -1.37
C PRO A 104 1.65 6.36 -0.88
N GLY A 105 2.76 7.08 -0.70
CA GLY A 105 4.01 6.57 -0.12
C GLY A 105 4.11 6.74 1.39
N ASP A 106 3.21 7.51 2.02
CA ASP A 106 3.24 7.79 3.45
C ASP A 106 3.08 6.50 4.28
N PRO A 107 3.97 6.22 5.25
CA PRO A 107 3.89 5.00 6.05
C PRO A 107 2.57 4.83 6.81
N LEU A 108 1.97 5.93 7.31
CA LEU A 108 0.68 5.81 8.00
C LEU A 108 -0.45 5.48 7.02
N ASN A 109 -0.47 6.06 5.82
CA ASN A 109 -1.40 5.66 4.76
C ASN A 109 -1.32 4.16 4.47
N ILE A 110 -0.10 3.64 4.27
CA ILE A 110 0.15 2.23 3.99
C ILE A 110 -0.36 1.37 5.16
N ILE A 111 -0.05 1.73 6.40
CA ILE A 111 -0.54 1.00 7.59
C ILE A 111 -2.06 0.98 7.65
N LEU A 112 -2.72 2.12 7.47
CA LEU A 112 -4.17 2.23 7.55
C LEU A 112 -4.89 1.46 6.43
N LYS A 113 -4.28 1.39 5.25
CA LYS A 113 -4.82 0.62 4.12
C LYS A 113 -4.52 -0.88 4.19
N ALA A 114 -3.49 -1.30 4.92
CA ALA A 114 -3.19 -2.72 5.12
C ALA A 114 -4.19 -3.44 6.05
N PHE A 115 -4.71 -2.72 7.04
CA PHE A 115 -5.62 -3.25 8.06
C PHE A 115 -7.06 -2.79 7.81
N VAL A 116 -7.60 -3.20 6.66
CA VAL A 116 -8.96 -2.87 6.18
C VAL A 116 -9.83 -4.12 6.07
N PRO A 117 -11.17 -3.97 5.91
CA PRO A 117 -12.04 -5.13 5.76
C PRO A 117 -11.70 -5.97 4.53
N ASN A 118 -11.52 -7.28 4.76
CA ASN A 118 -11.40 -8.26 3.69
C ASN A 118 -12.78 -8.73 3.21
N VAL A 119 -12.99 -8.67 1.90
CA VAL A 119 -14.21 -9.12 1.22
C VAL A 119 -13.87 -10.33 0.38
N ALA A 120 -14.34 -11.51 0.80
CA ALA A 120 -14.14 -12.72 0.03
C ALA A 120 -15.04 -12.71 -1.22
N VAL A 121 -14.55 -13.25 -2.34
CA VAL A 121 -15.32 -13.39 -3.57
C VAL A 121 -15.53 -14.87 -3.87
N TYR A 122 -16.80 -15.29 -3.95
CA TYR A 122 -17.21 -16.63 -4.35
C TYR A 122 -18.22 -16.55 -5.49
N ALA A 123 -17.74 -16.79 -6.71
CA ALA A 123 -18.54 -16.71 -7.92
C ALA A 123 -18.93 -18.11 -8.43
N SER A 124 -20.13 -18.22 -8.99
CA SER A 124 -20.60 -19.41 -9.69
C SER A 124 -19.80 -19.71 -10.95
N GLU A 125 -19.91 -20.93 -11.45
CA GLU A 125 -19.18 -21.37 -12.65
C GLU A 125 -19.56 -20.55 -13.89
N ASP A 126 -20.84 -20.28 -14.10
CA ASP A 126 -21.36 -19.42 -15.16
C ASP A 126 -20.84 -17.98 -15.09
N THR A 127 -20.69 -17.42 -13.88
CA THR A 127 -20.09 -16.10 -13.70
C THR A 127 -18.61 -16.11 -14.08
N ASN A 128 -17.88 -17.16 -13.70
CA ASN A 128 -16.48 -17.30 -14.05
C ASN A 128 -16.29 -17.50 -15.56
N LEU A 129 -17.20 -18.22 -16.23
CA LEU A 129 -17.19 -18.36 -17.69
C LEU A 129 -17.43 -17.02 -18.39
N LEU A 130 -18.44 -16.26 -17.95
CA LEU A 130 -18.71 -14.92 -18.49
C LEU A 130 -17.47 -14.02 -18.39
N LEU A 131 -16.78 -14.03 -17.26
CA LEU A 131 -15.60 -13.19 -17.07
C LEU A 131 -14.35 -13.69 -17.80
N ARG A 132 -14.24 -15.00 -18.03
CA ARG A 132 -13.22 -15.55 -18.92
C ARG A 132 -13.46 -15.15 -20.38
N GLU A 133 -14.71 -15.15 -20.85
CA GLU A 133 -15.07 -14.61 -22.17
C GLU A 133 -14.68 -13.13 -22.30
N LYS A 134 -14.76 -12.38 -21.21
CA LYS A 134 -14.32 -10.97 -21.14
C LYS A 134 -12.80 -10.78 -21.10
N GLY A 135 -12.01 -11.86 -20.96
CA GLY A 135 -10.54 -11.80 -20.88
C GLY A 135 -9.96 -11.79 -19.45
N PHE A 136 -10.76 -12.09 -18.42
CA PHE A 136 -10.33 -12.16 -17.03
C PHE A 136 -10.29 -13.61 -16.53
N GLU A 137 -9.11 -14.23 -16.60
CA GLU A 137 -8.88 -15.65 -16.23
C GLU A 137 -9.24 -15.95 -14.76
N HIS A 138 -9.09 -14.95 -13.90
CA HIS A 138 -9.24 -15.06 -12.47
C HIS A 138 -10.63 -14.62 -11.97
N GLY A 139 -11.57 -14.45 -12.89
CA GLY A 139 -12.99 -14.26 -12.62
C GLY A 139 -13.28 -12.93 -11.92
N LEU A 140 -14.38 -12.90 -11.14
CA LEU A 140 -14.91 -11.64 -10.58
C LEU A 140 -13.95 -11.00 -9.57
N TRP A 141 -13.14 -11.81 -8.91
CA TRP A 141 -12.14 -11.29 -7.98
C TRP A 141 -11.14 -10.37 -8.67
N GLU A 142 -10.69 -10.72 -9.88
CA GLU A 142 -9.67 -9.97 -10.63
C GLU A 142 -10.13 -8.57 -11.02
N ILE A 143 -11.38 -8.45 -11.46
CA ILE A 143 -11.96 -7.18 -11.90
C ILE A 143 -12.35 -6.28 -10.72
N LEU A 144 -12.76 -6.85 -9.58
CA LEU A 144 -13.16 -6.06 -8.41
C LEU A 144 -11.97 -5.53 -7.61
N ARG A 145 -10.89 -6.30 -7.54
CA ARG A 145 -9.75 -6.04 -6.63
C ARG A 145 -9.18 -4.62 -6.73
N PRO A 146 -8.84 -4.06 -7.92
CA PRO A 146 -8.23 -2.74 -7.99
C PRO A 146 -9.15 -1.60 -7.51
N PHE A 147 -10.46 -1.79 -7.62
CA PHE A 147 -11.45 -0.79 -7.21
C PHE A 147 -11.76 -0.83 -5.70
N GLY A 148 -11.23 -1.82 -4.97
CA GLY A 148 -11.27 -1.88 -3.50
C GLY A 148 -10.19 -1.04 -2.83
N ASP A 149 -9.06 -0.82 -3.50
CA ASP A 149 -7.88 -0.11 -2.98
C ASP A 149 -8.15 1.36 -2.61
N ARG A 150 -9.25 1.92 -3.11
CA ARG A 150 -9.85 3.18 -2.67
C ARG A 150 -11.34 3.21 -3.01
N VAL A 151 -12.19 3.21 -1.98
CA VAL A 151 -13.64 3.31 -2.17
C VAL A 151 -14.01 4.69 -2.70
N ALA A 152 -14.86 4.74 -3.73
CA ALA A 152 -15.24 5.99 -4.37
C ALA A 152 -16.05 6.90 -3.42
N GLY A 153 -15.62 8.15 -3.27
CA GLY A 153 -16.29 9.16 -2.47
C GLY A 153 -16.08 9.02 -0.95
N LYS A 154 -16.93 9.71 -0.20
CA LYS A 154 -16.85 9.78 1.27
C LYS A 154 -17.51 8.58 1.93
N VAL A 155 -16.82 7.94 2.88
CA VAL A 155 -17.35 6.90 3.75
C VAL A 155 -17.53 7.47 5.15
N ILE A 156 -18.74 7.36 5.71
CA ILE A 156 -19.07 7.81 7.06
C ILE A 156 -19.01 6.60 7.98
N ILE A 157 -18.24 6.70 9.06
CA ILE A 157 -18.07 5.64 10.05
C ILE A 157 -18.36 6.20 11.44
N ARG A 158 -19.12 5.45 12.25
CA ARG A 158 -19.45 5.75 13.63
C ARG A 158 -18.51 5.03 14.59
N ASP A 159 -17.97 5.77 15.54
CA ASP A 159 -17.20 5.20 16.64
C ASP A 159 -18.11 4.50 17.68
N SER A 160 -17.50 3.85 18.67
CA SER A 160 -18.22 3.16 19.73
C SER A 160 -19.09 4.07 20.62
N ASN A 161 -18.89 5.38 20.55
CA ASN A 161 -19.65 6.39 21.30
C ASN A 161 -20.75 7.03 20.43
N GLY A 162 -20.91 6.59 19.17
CA GLY A 162 -21.87 7.13 18.21
C GLY A 162 -21.40 8.39 17.47
N LEU A 163 -20.13 8.82 17.64
CA LEU A 163 -19.57 9.95 16.91
C LEU A 163 -19.26 9.53 15.47
N SER A 164 -19.88 10.21 14.51
CA SER A 164 -19.65 9.97 13.08
C SER A 164 -18.45 10.75 12.57
N ARG A 165 -17.54 10.09 11.85
CA ARG A 165 -16.41 10.69 11.13
C ARG A 165 -16.49 10.32 9.65
N THR A 166 -15.97 11.19 8.79
CA THR A 166 -15.99 10.99 7.34
C THR A 166 -14.57 10.77 6.83
N TYR A 167 -14.38 9.77 5.99
CA TYR A 167 -13.08 9.39 5.42
C TYR A 167 -13.16 9.37 3.88
N GLU A 168 -12.16 9.94 3.21
CA GLU A 168 -12.04 10.00 1.74
C GLU A 168 -11.06 8.94 1.18
N ASP A 169 -10.39 8.22 2.06
CA ASP A 169 -9.30 7.26 1.80
C ASP A 169 -9.63 5.84 2.29
N TYR A 170 -10.90 5.57 2.62
CA TYR A 170 -11.32 4.25 3.08
C TYR A 170 -11.18 3.20 1.97
N SER A 171 -10.71 2.00 2.32
CA SER A 171 -10.37 0.94 1.38
C SER A 171 -10.95 -0.39 1.88
N VAL A 172 -11.09 -1.36 0.98
CA VAL A 172 -11.43 -2.76 1.28
C VAL A 172 -10.59 -3.67 0.39
N HIS A 173 -10.25 -4.87 0.85
CA HIS A 173 -9.46 -5.79 0.06
C HIS A 173 -10.30 -6.97 -0.42
N PHE A 174 -10.37 -7.16 -1.73
CA PHE A 174 -11.01 -8.33 -2.31
C PHE A 174 -10.04 -9.51 -2.30
N VAL A 175 -10.47 -10.60 -1.68
CA VAL A 175 -9.71 -11.86 -1.60
C VAL A 175 -10.53 -12.99 -2.19
N ARG A 176 -9.88 -14.04 -2.67
CA ARG A 176 -10.58 -15.24 -3.12
C ARG A 176 -11.08 -16.04 -1.93
N TYR A 177 -12.29 -16.56 -2.03
CA TYR A 177 -12.87 -17.36 -0.96
C TYR A 177 -12.08 -18.64 -0.70
N GLY A 178 -11.72 -18.90 0.57
CA GLY A 178 -11.04 -20.12 0.99
C GLY A 178 -9.54 -20.19 0.64
N GLU A 179 -8.93 -19.09 0.21
CA GLU A 179 -7.48 -19.02 -0.01
C GLU A 179 -6.74 -18.42 1.19
N GLY A 180 -5.42 -18.65 1.26
CA GLY A 180 -4.57 -18.04 2.29
C GLY A 180 -4.69 -18.63 3.71
N ILE A 181 -5.40 -19.75 3.90
CA ILE A 181 -5.59 -20.41 5.20
C ILE A 181 -4.27 -21.00 5.73
N GLU A 182 -3.80 -20.54 6.89
CA GLU A 182 -2.73 -21.15 7.68
C GLU A 182 -3.35 -21.93 8.84
N HIS A 183 -3.12 -23.24 8.86
CA HIS A 183 -3.61 -24.08 9.95
C HIS A 183 -2.65 -23.97 11.14
N PRO A 184 -3.17 -23.87 12.38
CA PRO A 184 -2.34 -23.88 13.57
C PRO A 184 -1.53 -25.18 13.63
N GLU A 185 -0.23 -25.07 13.92
CA GLU A 185 0.59 -26.25 14.12
C GLU A 185 0.11 -27.03 15.36
N PRO A 186 -0.07 -28.36 15.26
CA PRO A 186 -0.43 -29.15 16.43
C PRO A 186 0.70 -29.08 17.45
N MET A 187 0.36 -28.74 18.69
CA MET A 187 1.28 -28.48 19.81
C MET A 187 2.23 -29.67 20.15
N ASN A 188 2.02 -30.83 19.52
CA ASN A 188 2.79 -32.07 19.69
C ASN A 188 3.87 -32.31 18.62
N SER A 189 4.10 -31.39 17.66
CA SER A 189 5.15 -31.55 16.63
C SER A 189 6.59 -31.32 17.14
N ASN A 190 6.77 -30.92 18.39
CA ASN A 190 8.08 -30.62 18.98
C ASN A 190 8.96 -31.85 19.31
N LEU A 191 8.63 -33.05 18.83
CA LEU A 191 9.57 -34.17 18.80
C LEU A 191 9.68 -34.75 17.38
N LYS A 192 10.77 -34.37 16.71
CA LYS A 192 11.33 -34.88 15.44
C LYS A 192 10.77 -34.27 14.15
N SER A 193 11.39 -33.17 13.73
CA SER A 193 11.57 -32.84 12.31
C SER A 193 12.97 -32.29 12.06
N SER A 194 13.98 -33.14 12.26
CA SER A 194 15.21 -33.05 11.49
C SER A 194 15.52 -34.44 10.93
N VAL A 195 15.79 -34.46 9.62
CA VAL A 195 16.23 -35.59 8.81
C VAL A 195 15.13 -36.54 8.31
N GLN A 196 15.08 -36.65 6.96
CA GLN A 196 14.37 -37.61 6.10
C GLN A 196 12.88 -37.39 5.79
N ALA A 197 12.65 -36.68 4.69
CA ALA A 197 11.53 -36.95 3.79
C ALA A 197 12.05 -37.01 2.34
N GLU A 198 12.83 -38.06 2.05
CA GLU A 198 13.05 -38.52 0.68
C GLU A 198 12.47 -39.93 0.53
N LYS A 199 11.72 -40.08 -0.58
CA LYS A 199 11.29 -41.33 -1.24
C LYS A 199 10.23 -42.18 -0.53
N THR A 200 8.98 -42.00 -0.95
CA THR A 200 8.16 -43.10 -1.50
C THR A 200 7.10 -42.52 -2.43
N GLY A 201 7.00 -43.11 -3.63
CA GLY A 201 6.22 -42.63 -4.76
C GLY A 201 4.69 -42.75 -4.59
N GLY A 202 4.02 -41.78 -5.20
CA GLY A 202 2.57 -41.66 -5.33
C GLY A 202 2.29 -40.39 -6.12
N ALA A 203 2.46 -40.46 -7.44
CA ALA A 203 2.24 -39.36 -8.36
C ALA A 203 0.74 -39.23 -8.64
N SER A 204 0.14 -38.17 -8.11
CA SER A 204 -1.01 -37.39 -8.62
C SER A 204 -1.68 -36.73 -7.40
N GLU A 205 -1.94 -35.42 -7.47
CA GLU A 205 -2.60 -34.52 -6.49
C GLU A 205 -1.74 -33.51 -5.70
N LYS A 206 -0.40 -33.61 -5.62
CA LYS A 206 0.40 -32.62 -4.87
C LYS A 206 0.70 -31.28 -5.58
N ASN A 207 0.42 -31.16 -6.88
CA ASN A 207 0.80 -29.94 -7.63
C ASN A 207 -0.13 -28.73 -7.37
N SER A 208 -1.41 -28.94 -7.09
CA SER A 208 -2.36 -27.83 -6.88
C SER A 208 -2.23 -27.15 -5.51
N GLY A 209 -1.78 -27.90 -4.49
CA GLY A 209 -1.53 -27.36 -3.13
C GLY A 209 -0.24 -26.55 -3.02
N SER A 210 0.78 -26.87 -3.83
CA SER A 210 2.07 -26.17 -3.83
C SER A 210 1.97 -24.78 -4.48
N GLU A 211 1.25 -24.65 -5.60
CA GLU A 211 1.04 -23.34 -6.24
C GLU A 211 0.13 -22.40 -5.44
N ARG A 212 -0.92 -22.92 -4.78
CA ARG A 212 -1.77 -22.14 -3.87
C ARG A 212 -1.05 -21.67 -2.61
N ASN A 213 0.01 -22.36 -2.18
CA ASN A 213 0.87 -21.91 -1.08
C ASN A 213 1.92 -20.88 -1.51
N ARG A 214 2.29 -20.83 -2.80
CA ARG A 214 3.32 -19.94 -3.34
C ARG A 214 2.86 -18.51 -3.67
N ARG A 215 1.59 -18.15 -3.49
CA ARG A 215 1.06 -16.79 -3.78
C ARG A 215 0.70 -15.98 -2.53
N ARG A 216 1.13 -16.46 -1.36
CA ARG A 216 0.74 -15.93 -0.05
C ARG A 216 1.65 -14.76 0.35
N GLY A 217 1.11 -13.78 1.09
CA GLY A 217 1.94 -12.88 1.90
C GLY A 217 2.39 -13.59 3.18
N GLY A 218 3.15 -12.91 4.04
CA GLY A 218 3.67 -13.54 5.26
C GLY A 218 5.11 -14.05 5.17
N ASN A 219 5.81 -13.81 4.06
CA ASN A 219 7.17 -14.30 3.84
C ASN A 219 8.12 -13.14 3.48
N ASP A 220 9.08 -12.86 4.36
CA ASP A 220 10.07 -11.80 4.17
C ASP A 220 10.96 -12.06 2.95
N ALA A 221 11.30 -13.32 2.64
CA ALA A 221 12.14 -13.64 1.49
C ALA A 221 11.50 -13.25 0.15
N ASP A 222 10.17 -13.37 0.04
CA ASP A 222 9.45 -12.92 -1.16
C ASP A 222 9.43 -11.39 -1.24
N VAL A 223 9.31 -10.69 -0.10
CA VAL A 223 9.37 -9.22 -0.03
C VAL A 223 10.75 -8.71 -0.47
N GLU A 224 11.82 -9.31 0.05
CA GLU A 224 13.21 -9.03 -0.33
C GLU A 224 13.41 -9.20 -1.84
N ALA A 225 12.99 -10.34 -2.40
CA ALA A 225 13.17 -10.65 -3.81
C ALA A 225 12.40 -9.71 -4.75
N VAL A 226 11.20 -9.26 -4.36
CA VAL A 226 10.47 -8.25 -5.15
C VAL A 226 11.26 -6.96 -5.19
N VAL A 227 11.65 -6.44 -4.03
CA VAL A 227 12.31 -5.13 -3.95
C VAL A 227 13.68 -5.17 -4.62
N GLU A 228 14.43 -6.26 -4.45
CA GLU A 228 15.68 -6.52 -5.16
C GLU A 228 15.49 -6.42 -6.67
N ARG A 229 14.42 -7.02 -7.21
CA ARG A 229 14.15 -7.00 -8.64
C ARG A 229 13.78 -5.60 -9.17
N HIS A 230 13.07 -4.81 -8.39
CA HIS A 230 12.82 -3.40 -8.70
C HIS A 230 14.11 -2.56 -8.66
N LEU A 231 14.99 -2.83 -7.70
CA LEU A 231 16.29 -2.16 -7.58
C LEU A 231 17.20 -2.54 -8.75
N SER A 232 17.34 -3.83 -9.08
CA SER A 232 18.14 -4.29 -10.23
C SER A 232 17.68 -3.66 -11.54
N TYR A 233 16.36 -3.65 -11.80
CA TYR A 233 15.83 -3.00 -12.99
C TYR A 233 16.18 -1.51 -13.06
N ALA A 234 16.19 -0.81 -11.93
CA ALA A 234 16.58 0.60 -11.88
C ALA A 234 18.08 0.82 -12.13
N GLU A 235 18.94 -0.04 -11.57
CA GLU A 235 20.40 -0.01 -11.83
C GLU A 235 20.68 -0.26 -13.32
N GLU A 236 19.99 -1.21 -13.95
CA GLU A 236 20.11 -1.50 -15.39
C GLU A 236 19.57 -0.35 -16.26
N SER A 237 18.43 0.23 -15.88
CA SER A 237 17.75 1.27 -16.67
C SER A 237 18.42 2.64 -16.59
N PHE A 238 19.06 2.97 -15.47
CA PHE A 238 19.60 4.31 -15.19
C PHE A 238 21.10 4.34 -14.88
N GLY A 239 21.78 3.19 -14.85
CA GLY A 239 23.20 3.09 -14.54
C GLY A 239 24.12 3.84 -15.52
N ILE A 240 23.65 4.12 -16.74
CA ILE A 240 24.42 4.71 -17.85
C ILE A 240 24.43 6.25 -17.80
N SER A 241 23.53 6.89 -17.03
CA SER A 241 23.50 8.35 -16.91
C SER A 241 23.00 8.81 -15.54
N PRO A 242 23.88 8.87 -14.53
CA PRO A 242 23.52 9.38 -13.19
C PRO A 242 23.10 10.86 -13.19
N GLN A 243 23.27 11.58 -14.32
CA GLN A 243 22.85 12.98 -14.48
C GLN A 243 21.36 13.16 -14.81
N LEU A 244 20.65 12.09 -15.23
CA LEU A 244 19.21 12.12 -15.51
C LEU A 244 18.34 11.90 -14.25
N MET A 245 18.96 11.45 -13.15
CA MET A 245 18.34 11.49 -11.83
C MET A 245 18.55 12.91 -11.27
N ASP A 246 17.47 13.61 -10.92
CA ASP A 246 17.57 14.94 -10.33
C ASP A 246 18.50 14.87 -9.10
N PRO A 247 19.67 15.55 -9.10
CA PRO A 247 20.59 15.55 -7.96
C PRO A 247 19.97 16.12 -6.67
N LYS A 248 18.73 16.63 -6.75
CA LYS A 248 17.90 17.02 -5.60
C LYS A 248 17.08 15.89 -4.96
N GLN A 249 17.08 14.66 -5.50
CA GLN A 249 16.43 13.49 -4.87
C GLN A 249 17.24 12.91 -3.71
N GLY A 250 17.47 13.75 -2.71
CA GLY A 250 17.94 13.34 -1.40
C GLY A 250 17.02 12.33 -0.71
N LEU A 251 17.46 11.80 0.44
CA LEU A 251 16.56 11.16 1.39
C LEU A 251 15.63 12.24 1.94
N ASP A 252 14.41 12.31 1.39
CA ASP A 252 13.39 13.23 1.89
C ASP A 252 12.98 12.80 3.30
N THR A 253 12.95 13.76 4.22
CA THR A 253 12.49 13.53 5.59
C THR A 253 10.99 13.25 5.66
N GLU A 254 10.23 13.81 4.72
CA GLU A 254 8.77 13.71 4.67
C GLU A 254 8.35 12.46 3.90
N THR A 255 8.87 12.26 2.69
CA THR A 255 8.51 11.13 1.82
C THR A 255 9.57 10.01 1.86
N PRO A 256 9.19 8.77 2.22
CA PRO A 256 10.12 7.63 2.10
C PRO A 256 10.55 7.37 0.65
N SER A 257 11.67 6.64 0.49
CA SER A 257 12.10 6.17 -0.83
C SER A 257 11.02 5.26 -1.45
N PRO A 258 10.84 5.27 -2.78
CA PRO A 258 9.85 4.41 -3.43
C PRO A 258 10.09 2.92 -3.14
N TYR A 259 11.35 2.51 -3.00
CA TYR A 259 11.74 1.15 -2.62
C TYR A 259 11.35 0.80 -1.19
N TYR A 260 11.49 1.72 -0.23
CA TYR A 260 11.00 1.49 1.13
C TYR A 260 9.47 1.44 1.19
N SER A 261 8.78 2.34 0.48
CA SER A 261 7.32 2.27 0.37
C SER A 261 6.86 0.95 -0.25
N LEU A 262 7.58 0.43 -1.24
CA LEU A 262 7.31 -0.89 -1.81
C LEU A 262 7.57 -2.00 -0.78
N TYR A 263 8.71 -1.99 -0.10
CA TYR A 263 9.07 -2.96 0.94
C TYR A 263 7.98 -3.01 2.02
N LEU A 264 7.61 -1.86 2.59
CA LEU A 264 6.57 -1.77 3.62
C LEU A 264 5.20 -2.23 3.10
N ARG A 265 4.81 -1.82 1.88
CA ARG A 265 3.54 -2.25 1.28
C ARG A 265 3.49 -3.75 1.06
N ARG A 266 4.58 -4.37 0.60
CA ARG A 266 4.66 -5.82 0.37
C ARG A 266 4.74 -6.63 1.65
N LEU A 267 5.42 -6.11 2.68
CA LEU A 267 5.41 -6.64 4.04
C LEU A 267 4.01 -6.66 4.66
N LEU A 268 3.10 -5.81 4.18
CA LEU A 268 1.73 -5.71 4.70
C LEU A 268 0.65 -6.23 3.73
N SER A 269 1.03 -6.68 2.54
CA SER A 269 0.09 -7.17 1.52
C SER A 269 -0.10 -8.69 1.61
N GLY A 270 -1.34 -9.13 1.35
CA GLY A 270 -1.66 -10.56 1.28
C GLY A 270 -1.51 -11.31 2.62
N LEU A 271 -1.84 -10.64 3.73
CA LEU A 271 -1.78 -11.23 5.08
C LEU A 271 -2.51 -12.59 5.10
N PRO A 272 -1.88 -13.66 5.65
CA PRO A 272 -2.48 -14.97 5.68
C PRO A 272 -3.69 -15.03 6.62
N LEU A 273 -4.65 -15.89 6.29
CA LEU A 273 -5.78 -16.18 7.17
C LEU A 273 -5.28 -17.09 8.30
N VAL A 274 -5.12 -16.50 9.49
CA VAL A 274 -4.53 -17.14 10.68
C VAL A 274 -5.49 -17.09 11.87
N PRO A 275 -5.37 -17.97 12.87
CA PRO A 275 -6.30 -18.01 14.00
C PRO A 275 -6.08 -16.90 15.05
N TYR A 276 -4.91 -16.24 15.06
CA TYR A 276 -4.49 -15.32 16.13
C TYR A 276 -4.67 -13.82 15.84
N GLU A 277 -5.02 -13.46 14.61
CA GLU A 277 -5.43 -12.12 14.20
C GLU A 277 -6.56 -12.24 13.16
N THR A 278 -7.48 -11.28 13.15
CA THR A 278 -8.72 -11.37 12.34
C THR A 278 -8.79 -10.37 11.20
N PHE A 279 -7.72 -9.62 10.92
CA PHE A 279 -7.64 -8.70 9.77
C PHE A 279 -7.81 -9.42 8.42
N ALA A 280 -7.26 -10.62 8.30
CA ALA A 280 -7.41 -11.42 7.08
C ALA A 280 -8.76 -12.14 6.98
N HIS A 281 -9.55 -12.17 8.06
CA HIS A 281 -10.83 -12.88 8.10
C HIS A 281 -11.87 -12.12 7.27
N PRO A 282 -12.73 -12.83 6.52
CA PRO A 282 -13.74 -12.18 5.72
C PRO A 282 -14.74 -11.45 6.62
N VAL A 283 -14.86 -10.13 6.44
CA VAL A 283 -15.94 -9.32 7.01
C VAL A 283 -17.20 -9.48 6.18
N ALA A 284 -17.03 -9.65 4.87
CA ALA A 284 -18.10 -9.93 3.94
C ALA A 284 -17.67 -10.96 2.89
N CYS A 285 -18.66 -11.57 2.24
CA CYS A 285 -18.48 -12.49 1.12
C CYS A 285 -19.44 -12.10 -0.01
N VAL A 286 -18.87 -11.72 -1.16
CA VAL A 286 -19.59 -11.52 -2.41
C VAL A 286 -19.90 -12.88 -3.02
N ILE A 287 -21.19 -13.22 -3.07
CA ILE A 287 -21.69 -14.43 -3.73
C ILE A 287 -22.29 -14.01 -5.06
N ALA A 288 -21.63 -14.37 -6.16
CA ALA A 288 -21.99 -13.88 -7.50
C ALA A 288 -22.54 -14.99 -8.41
N ILE A 289 -23.61 -14.66 -9.15
CA ILE A 289 -24.19 -15.48 -10.21
C ILE A 289 -24.35 -14.66 -11.50
N SER A 290 -24.38 -15.31 -12.66
CA SER A 290 -24.66 -14.64 -13.94
C SER A 290 -26.17 -14.62 -14.22
N SER A 291 -26.65 -13.63 -14.97
CA SER A 291 -27.98 -13.65 -15.58
C SER A 291 -28.20 -14.82 -16.55
N ARG A 292 -27.12 -15.47 -17.02
CA ARG A 292 -27.17 -16.68 -17.85
C ARG A 292 -27.53 -17.95 -17.06
N ASN A 293 -27.59 -17.88 -15.72
CA ASN A 293 -27.87 -19.04 -14.89
C ASN A 293 -29.32 -19.54 -15.08
N PRO A 294 -29.53 -20.84 -15.40
CA PRO A 294 -30.88 -21.38 -15.62
C PRO A 294 -31.69 -21.53 -14.31
N SER A 295 -31.01 -21.71 -13.16
CA SER A 295 -31.63 -21.90 -11.85
C SER A 295 -30.96 -21.02 -10.78
N PRO A 296 -31.13 -19.69 -10.86
CA PRO A 296 -30.35 -18.72 -10.08
C PRO A 296 -30.58 -18.86 -8.56
N ILE A 297 -31.83 -19.03 -8.11
CA ILE A 297 -32.15 -19.16 -6.68
C ILE A 297 -31.58 -20.46 -6.09
N GLU A 298 -31.63 -21.56 -6.85
CA GLU A 298 -31.08 -22.85 -6.42
C GLU A 298 -29.55 -22.79 -6.35
N THR A 299 -28.92 -22.21 -7.37
CA THR A 299 -27.47 -21.98 -7.39
C THR A 299 -27.04 -21.14 -6.19
N LEU A 300 -27.75 -20.05 -5.87
CA LEU A 300 -27.45 -19.21 -4.71
C LEU A 300 -27.59 -19.97 -3.39
N ARG A 301 -28.62 -20.81 -3.23
CA ARG A 301 -28.77 -21.68 -2.06
C ARG A 301 -27.63 -22.69 -1.95
N ARG A 302 -27.20 -23.27 -3.07
CA ARG A 302 -26.03 -24.16 -3.11
C ARG A 302 -24.77 -23.43 -2.68
N LEU A 303 -24.48 -22.26 -3.25
CA LEU A 303 -23.30 -21.45 -2.88
C LEU A 303 -23.34 -21.03 -1.40
N TYR A 304 -24.53 -20.71 -0.87
CA TYR A 304 -24.71 -20.46 0.57
C TYR A 304 -24.38 -21.70 1.41
N ASN A 305 -24.89 -22.86 1.03
CA ASN A 305 -24.64 -24.12 1.74
C ASN A 305 -23.16 -24.51 1.70
N ASP A 306 -22.50 -24.39 0.54
CA ASP A 306 -21.07 -24.66 0.37
C ASP A 306 -20.20 -23.86 1.36
N THR A 307 -20.59 -22.61 1.62
CA THR A 307 -19.84 -21.67 2.47
C THR A 307 -20.24 -21.69 3.96
N SER A 308 -21.36 -22.33 4.30
CA SER A 308 -21.89 -22.39 5.67
C SER A 308 -21.73 -23.77 6.31
N ALA A 309 -22.16 -24.82 5.63
CA ALA A 309 -22.21 -26.19 6.14
C ALA A 309 -21.54 -27.23 5.22
N GLY A 310 -21.09 -26.81 4.04
CA GLY A 310 -20.50 -27.67 3.02
C GLY A 310 -18.98 -27.82 3.12
N GLU A 311 -18.40 -28.42 2.08
CA GLU A 311 -16.97 -28.78 2.00
C GLU A 311 -16.04 -27.55 1.97
N LYS A 312 -16.54 -26.39 1.53
CA LYS A 312 -15.74 -25.16 1.44
C LYS A 312 -15.83 -24.29 2.69
N ARG A 313 -16.43 -24.78 3.77
CA ARG A 313 -16.55 -24.04 5.02
C ARG A 313 -15.15 -23.63 5.52
N LEU A 314 -15.03 -22.37 5.94
CA LEU A 314 -13.81 -21.87 6.57
C LEU A 314 -13.54 -22.59 7.90
N PRO A 315 -12.28 -22.61 8.38
CA PRO A 315 -11.92 -23.24 9.65
C PRO A 315 -12.77 -22.74 10.82
N SER A 316 -12.93 -23.57 11.86
CA SER A 316 -13.85 -23.27 12.99
C SER A 316 -13.44 -22.07 13.86
N TRP A 317 -12.21 -21.59 13.73
CA TRP A 317 -11.71 -20.37 14.35
C TRP A 317 -12.01 -19.11 13.53
N VAL A 318 -12.50 -19.24 12.30
CA VAL A 318 -13.02 -18.14 11.48
C VAL A 318 -14.50 -18.01 11.74
N ASP A 319 -14.95 -16.77 11.95
CA ASP A 319 -16.38 -16.48 12.11
C ASP A 319 -17.16 -16.91 10.86
N SER A 320 -18.21 -17.72 11.04
CA SER A 320 -19.11 -18.15 9.97
C SER A 320 -20.24 -17.14 9.68
N GLU A 321 -20.42 -16.15 10.57
CA GLU A 321 -21.46 -15.11 10.51
C GLU A 321 -20.99 -13.80 9.83
N TYR A 322 -20.11 -13.89 8.84
CA TYR A 322 -19.79 -12.75 7.98
C TYR A 322 -20.97 -12.35 7.07
N LEU A 323 -20.98 -11.08 6.66
CA LEU A 323 -22.00 -10.53 5.77
C LEU A 323 -21.96 -11.23 4.40
N ARG A 324 -23.08 -11.81 3.95
CA ARG A 324 -23.18 -12.34 2.59
C ARG A 324 -23.87 -11.32 1.69
N TYR A 325 -23.19 -10.92 0.63
CA TYR A 325 -23.66 -9.91 -0.32
C TYR A 325 -23.84 -10.55 -1.69
N TYR A 326 -25.07 -10.58 -2.19
CA TYR A 326 -25.41 -11.32 -3.41
C TYR A 326 -25.33 -10.43 -4.64
N VAL A 327 -24.57 -10.85 -5.65
CA VAL A 327 -24.39 -10.08 -6.89
C VAL A 327 -24.94 -10.85 -8.06
N LEU A 328 -25.84 -10.23 -8.82
CA LEU A 328 -26.27 -10.72 -10.13
C LEU A 328 -25.46 -9.97 -11.19
N VAL A 329 -24.60 -10.69 -11.92
CA VAL A 329 -23.79 -10.14 -13.00
C VAL A 329 -24.57 -10.24 -14.30
N HIS A 330 -24.94 -9.08 -14.85
CA HIS A 330 -25.71 -8.94 -16.07
C HIS A 330 -24.82 -8.58 -17.25
N ASP A 331 -24.85 -9.39 -18.31
CA ASP A 331 -24.22 -9.09 -19.59
C ASP A 331 -25.10 -8.14 -20.40
N GLU A 332 -24.68 -6.88 -20.52
CA GLU A 332 -25.44 -5.83 -21.20
C GLU A 332 -25.58 -6.04 -22.72
N GLU A 333 -24.74 -6.88 -23.32
CA GLU A 333 -24.74 -7.11 -24.77
C GLU A 333 -25.54 -8.34 -25.17
N LYS A 334 -25.54 -9.39 -24.34
CA LYS A 334 -26.15 -10.68 -24.68
C LYS A 334 -27.45 -10.96 -23.93
N ASP A 335 -27.67 -10.39 -22.75
CA ASP A 335 -28.80 -10.74 -21.89
C ASP A 335 -29.92 -9.69 -21.91
N ASP A 336 -31.14 -10.11 -21.59
CA ASP A 336 -32.30 -9.24 -21.46
C ASP A 336 -32.36 -8.60 -20.06
N ILE A 337 -32.23 -7.27 -20.02
CA ILE A 337 -32.27 -6.49 -18.78
C ILE A 337 -33.61 -6.63 -18.04
N THR A 338 -34.73 -6.79 -18.74
CA THR A 338 -36.06 -6.89 -18.12
C THR A 338 -36.17 -8.20 -17.33
N LYS A 339 -35.65 -9.30 -17.91
CA LYS A 339 -35.56 -10.59 -17.22
C LYS A 339 -34.64 -10.51 -16.03
N SER A 340 -33.47 -9.89 -16.20
CA SER A 340 -32.46 -9.74 -15.13
C SER A 340 -32.98 -8.89 -13.97
N MET A 341 -33.73 -7.81 -14.23
CA MET A 341 -34.41 -7.01 -13.21
C MET A 341 -35.49 -7.82 -12.48
N SER A 342 -36.29 -8.60 -13.20
CA SER A 342 -37.30 -9.46 -12.57
C SER A 342 -36.67 -10.52 -11.66
N LEU A 343 -35.54 -11.09 -12.08
CA LEU A 343 -34.77 -12.04 -11.29
C LEU A 343 -34.14 -11.37 -10.07
N PHE A 344 -33.60 -10.18 -10.23
CA PHE A 344 -33.03 -9.40 -9.14
C PHE A 344 -34.07 -9.08 -8.05
N GLU A 345 -35.29 -8.71 -8.44
CA GLU A 345 -36.40 -8.50 -7.50
C GLU A 345 -36.87 -9.81 -6.83
N GLN A 346 -36.72 -10.96 -7.50
CA GLN A 346 -36.92 -12.27 -6.85
C GLN A 346 -35.81 -12.58 -5.85
N MET A 347 -34.55 -12.26 -6.16
CA MET A 347 -33.41 -12.43 -5.25
C MET A 347 -33.60 -11.58 -3.99
N LYS A 348 -33.96 -10.29 -4.13
CA LYS A 348 -34.26 -9.39 -3.00
C LYS A 348 -35.30 -9.97 -2.05
N ARG A 349 -36.40 -10.48 -2.61
CA ARG A 349 -37.50 -11.05 -1.82
C ARG A 349 -37.10 -12.31 -1.05
N ASN A 350 -36.20 -13.13 -1.61
CA ASN A 350 -35.83 -14.42 -1.02
C ASN A 350 -34.58 -14.37 -0.14
N LEU A 351 -33.64 -13.46 -0.42
CA LEU A 351 -32.31 -13.43 0.20
C LEU A 351 -32.04 -12.14 1.00
N GLY A 352 -32.94 -11.17 0.94
CA GLY A 352 -32.86 -9.90 1.67
C GLY A 352 -32.26 -8.75 0.87
N LEU A 353 -31.92 -7.67 1.58
CA LEU A 353 -31.56 -6.39 0.98
C LEU A 353 -30.10 -6.29 0.53
N HIS A 354 -29.21 -7.19 1.00
CA HIS A 354 -27.79 -7.19 0.64
C HIS A 354 -27.56 -7.82 -0.73
N CYS A 355 -28.00 -7.12 -1.77
CA CYS A 355 -27.82 -7.57 -3.13
C CYS A 355 -27.64 -6.41 -4.12
N HIS A 356 -26.96 -6.69 -5.23
CA HIS A 356 -26.71 -5.72 -6.29
C HIS A 356 -26.81 -6.36 -7.68
N LEU A 357 -27.30 -5.58 -8.65
CA LEU A 357 -27.30 -5.94 -10.07
C LEU A 357 -26.10 -5.25 -10.73
N LEU A 358 -25.03 -6.01 -10.95
CA LEU A 358 -23.83 -5.51 -11.60
C LEU A 358 -23.98 -5.66 -13.11
N ARG A 359 -24.13 -4.54 -13.82
CA ARG A 359 -24.22 -4.50 -15.28
C ARG A 359 -22.82 -4.30 -15.87
N ILE A 360 -22.39 -5.21 -16.72
CA ILE A 360 -21.11 -5.15 -17.41
C ILE A 360 -21.28 -5.61 -18.86
N ARG A 361 -20.42 -5.12 -19.76
CA ARG A 361 -20.34 -5.67 -21.12
C ARG A 361 -19.65 -7.03 -21.12
N GLY A 362 -20.16 -8.01 -21.86
CA GLY A 362 -19.59 -9.35 -21.93
C GLY A 362 -18.35 -9.46 -22.82
N THR A 363 -18.17 -8.55 -23.78
CA THR A 363 -17.03 -8.49 -24.68
C THR A 363 -15.72 -8.11 -23.99
N GLN A 364 -14.62 -8.69 -24.50
CA GLN A 364 -13.27 -8.31 -24.12
C GLN A 364 -12.97 -6.91 -24.66
N SER A 365 -12.49 -6.04 -23.78
CA SER A 365 -12.10 -4.68 -24.15
C SER A 365 -10.68 -4.67 -24.69
N ALA A 366 -10.49 -4.01 -25.83
CA ALA A 366 -9.19 -3.77 -26.45
C ALA A 366 -8.82 -2.29 -26.35
N ALA A 367 -7.51 -1.98 -26.39
CA ALA A 367 -7.00 -0.61 -26.39
C ALA A 367 -7.52 0.26 -27.55
N THR A 368 -7.96 -0.38 -28.64
CA THR A 368 -8.51 0.28 -29.83
C THR A 368 -9.99 0.61 -29.72
N ASP A 369 -10.68 0.14 -28.68
CA ASP A 369 -12.11 0.38 -28.52
C ASP A 369 -12.38 1.80 -28.03
N ASP A 370 -13.37 2.46 -28.63
CA ASP A 370 -13.95 3.71 -28.14
C ASP A 370 -14.54 3.46 -26.73
N ASP A 371 -14.05 4.17 -25.71
CA ASP A 371 -14.37 4.03 -24.27
C ASP A 371 -13.62 2.93 -23.49
N SER A 372 -12.53 2.38 -24.03
CA SER A 372 -11.62 1.51 -23.26
C SER A 372 -10.69 2.33 -22.35
N ILE A 373 -10.45 1.82 -21.14
CA ILE A 373 -9.43 2.33 -20.22
C ILE A 373 -8.55 1.19 -19.73
N PRO A 374 -7.26 1.43 -19.43
CA PRO A 374 -6.42 0.42 -18.80
C PRO A 374 -7.01 0.05 -17.42
N LEU A 375 -7.11 -1.25 -17.16
CA LEU A 375 -7.50 -1.77 -15.85
C LEU A 375 -6.44 -1.34 -14.83
N PRO A 376 -6.83 -0.65 -13.75
CA PRO A 376 -5.88 -0.25 -12.73
C PRO A 376 -5.18 -1.48 -12.13
N THR A 377 -3.86 -1.39 -11.92
CA THR A 377 -3.12 -2.40 -11.17
C THR A 377 -3.48 -2.31 -9.69
N SER A 378 -3.79 -3.43 -9.04
CA SER A 378 -3.99 -3.42 -7.58
C SER A 378 -2.67 -3.12 -6.85
N GLU A 379 -2.70 -2.14 -5.96
CA GLU A 379 -1.54 -1.76 -5.14
C GLU A 379 -1.25 -2.82 -4.07
N TRP A 380 -2.26 -3.60 -3.67
CA TRP A 380 -2.24 -4.55 -2.55
C TRP A 380 -2.07 -6.01 -3.00
N MET A 381 -1.17 -6.23 -3.97
CA MET A 381 -0.70 -7.57 -4.32
C MET A 381 0.37 -8.10 -3.38
N SER A 382 0.31 -9.41 -3.12
CA SER A 382 1.33 -10.07 -2.29
C SER A 382 2.66 -10.07 -3.03
N ALA A 383 3.76 -10.09 -2.27
CA ALA A 383 5.10 -10.14 -2.87
C ALA A 383 5.26 -11.35 -3.79
N ALA A 384 4.77 -12.51 -3.35
CA ALA A 384 4.86 -13.74 -4.11
C ALA A 384 4.00 -13.73 -5.39
N GLU A 385 2.87 -13.02 -5.40
CA GLU A 385 2.06 -12.79 -6.60
C GLU A 385 2.76 -11.88 -7.59
N GLU A 386 3.36 -10.78 -7.13
CA GLU A 386 4.12 -9.88 -8.00
C GLU A 386 5.34 -10.57 -8.62
N LEU A 387 6.08 -11.38 -7.84
CA LEU A 387 7.17 -12.22 -8.38
C LEU A 387 6.68 -13.18 -9.45
N ALA A 388 5.50 -13.79 -9.26
CA ALA A 388 4.94 -14.68 -10.26
C ALA A 388 4.59 -13.93 -11.55
N ASN A 389 4.07 -12.71 -11.46
CA ASN A 389 3.79 -11.86 -12.61
C ASN A 389 5.06 -11.43 -13.34
N LEU A 390 6.08 -11.00 -12.58
CA LEU A 390 7.38 -10.61 -13.10
C LEU A 390 8.09 -11.78 -13.82
N ARG A 391 8.08 -12.98 -13.23
CA ARG A 391 8.68 -14.19 -13.86
C ARG A 391 7.97 -14.60 -15.14
N LYS A 392 6.64 -14.50 -15.18
CA LYS A 392 5.86 -14.79 -16.40
C LYS A 392 6.27 -13.86 -17.53
N HIS A 393 6.46 -12.58 -17.22
CA HIS A 393 6.88 -11.59 -18.21
C HIS A 393 8.30 -11.87 -18.74
N ASP A 394 9.25 -12.32 -17.90
CA ASP A 394 10.58 -12.71 -18.43
C ASP A 394 10.53 -13.88 -19.40
N SER A 395 9.57 -14.80 -19.19
CA SER A 395 9.45 -16.01 -20.01
C SER A 395 8.67 -15.80 -21.31
N GLN A 396 7.84 -14.75 -21.38
CA GLN A 396 7.11 -14.38 -22.58
C GLN A 396 7.93 -13.32 -23.30
N GLU A 397 8.71 -13.72 -24.31
CA GLU A 397 9.41 -12.80 -25.23
C GLU A 397 8.45 -11.99 -26.13
N ASP A 398 7.14 -12.12 -25.91
CA ASP A 398 6.09 -11.52 -26.74
C ASP A 398 5.98 -10.01 -26.48
N PHE A 399 5.99 -9.25 -27.58
CA PHE A 399 5.89 -7.79 -27.64
C PHE A 399 4.53 -7.20 -27.18
N GLU A 400 3.62 -8.00 -26.61
CA GLU A 400 2.30 -7.52 -26.21
C GLU A 400 2.33 -6.84 -24.84
N ASP A 401 1.74 -5.65 -24.75
CA ASP A 401 1.58 -4.89 -23.52
C ASP A 401 0.73 -5.71 -22.51
N PRO A 402 1.24 -6.01 -21.29
CA PRO A 402 0.49 -6.78 -20.29
C PRO A 402 -0.72 -6.02 -19.72
N THR A 403 -0.88 -4.74 -20.08
CA THR A 403 -1.97 -3.89 -19.62
C THR A 403 -3.30 -4.42 -20.14
N ARG A 404 -4.13 -4.92 -19.23
CA ARG A 404 -5.51 -5.31 -19.54
C ARG A 404 -6.39 -4.07 -19.65
N TYR A 405 -7.41 -4.12 -20.49
CA TYR A 405 -8.36 -3.03 -20.67
C TYR A 405 -9.76 -3.40 -20.16
N ILE A 406 -10.52 -2.39 -19.78
CA ILE A 406 -11.91 -2.48 -19.34
C ILE A 406 -12.68 -1.29 -19.91
N TYR A 407 -13.96 -1.47 -20.24
CA TYR A 407 -14.81 -0.35 -20.62
C TYR A 407 -15.03 0.61 -19.45
N GLU A 408 -15.03 1.92 -19.74
CA GLU A 408 -15.28 2.94 -18.72
C GLU A 408 -16.65 2.79 -18.04
N SER A 409 -17.65 2.31 -18.78
CA SER A 409 -18.99 1.98 -18.26
C SER A 409 -18.92 0.91 -17.17
N ASP A 410 -18.17 -0.17 -17.42
CA ASP A 410 -18.01 -1.29 -16.49
C ASP A 410 -17.23 -0.84 -15.24
N ALA A 411 -16.16 -0.07 -15.43
CA ALA A 411 -15.39 0.51 -14.33
C ALA A 411 -16.27 1.40 -13.44
N THR A 412 -17.18 2.18 -14.03
CA THR A 412 -18.12 3.04 -13.30
C THR A 412 -19.19 2.23 -12.55
N ALA A 413 -19.71 1.17 -13.17
CA ALA A 413 -20.64 0.24 -12.53
C ALA A 413 -19.99 -0.45 -11.32
N ILE A 414 -18.75 -0.93 -11.46
CA ILE A 414 -17.98 -1.57 -10.38
C ILE A 414 -17.71 -0.59 -9.23
N ARG A 415 -17.27 0.65 -9.52
CA ARG A 415 -17.06 1.68 -8.48
C ARG A 415 -18.34 1.96 -7.70
N THR A 416 -19.48 2.04 -8.41
CA THR A 416 -20.79 2.30 -7.80
C THR A 416 -21.21 1.13 -6.90
N PHE A 417 -21.09 -0.10 -7.40
CA PHE A 417 -21.34 -1.33 -6.66
C PHE A 417 -20.52 -1.39 -5.36
N ILE A 418 -19.20 -1.21 -5.44
CA ILE A 418 -18.31 -1.31 -4.29
C ILE A 418 -18.64 -0.23 -3.26
N ARG A 419 -18.88 1.01 -3.71
CA ARG A 419 -19.29 2.10 -2.84
C ARG A 419 -20.60 1.80 -2.11
N GLU A 420 -21.61 1.32 -2.83
CA GLU A 420 -22.91 0.94 -2.26
C GLU A 420 -22.75 -0.18 -1.22
N MET A 421 -22.06 -1.25 -1.58
CA MET A 421 -21.78 -2.38 -0.69
C MET A 421 -21.07 -1.93 0.60
N VAL A 422 -20.03 -1.10 0.48
CA VAL A 422 -19.26 -0.62 1.64
C VAL A 422 -20.10 0.29 2.54
N THR A 423 -20.72 1.31 1.96
CA THR A 423 -21.42 2.37 2.72
C THR A 423 -22.77 1.93 3.29
N GLN A 424 -23.48 1.03 2.61
CA GLN A 424 -24.83 0.62 3.01
C GLN A 424 -24.88 -0.72 3.73
N SER A 425 -23.88 -1.59 3.54
CA SER A 425 -23.90 -2.95 4.10
C SER A 425 -22.70 -3.26 4.99
N ILE A 426 -21.46 -3.14 4.49
CA ILE A 426 -20.26 -3.58 5.24
C ILE A 426 -20.07 -2.73 6.49
N VAL A 427 -19.90 -1.41 6.34
CA VAL A 427 -19.64 -0.51 7.47
C VAL A 427 -20.77 -0.57 8.51
N PRO A 428 -22.07 -0.46 8.15
CA PRO A 428 -23.15 -0.58 9.13
C PRO A 428 -23.20 -1.93 9.85
N THR A 429 -22.89 -3.03 9.15
CA THR A 429 -22.85 -4.37 9.78
C THR A 429 -21.71 -4.47 10.78
N MET A 430 -20.53 -3.97 10.42
CA MET A 430 -19.38 -3.92 11.33
C MET A 430 -19.65 -3.07 12.56
N GLU A 431 -20.23 -1.87 12.39
CA GLU A 431 -20.62 -0.98 13.50
C GLU A 431 -21.57 -1.69 14.47
N ARG A 432 -22.57 -2.42 13.92
CA ARG A 432 -23.50 -3.22 14.72
C ARG A 432 -22.79 -4.33 15.48
N HIS A 433 -21.89 -5.08 14.83
CA HIS A 433 -21.11 -6.13 15.48
C HIS A 433 -20.24 -5.57 16.60
N VAL A 434 -19.55 -4.46 16.38
CA VAL A 434 -18.74 -3.77 17.39
C VAL A 434 -19.59 -3.36 18.59
N SER A 435 -20.75 -2.74 18.36
CA SER A 435 -21.68 -2.37 19.44
C SER A 435 -22.14 -3.59 20.23
N VAL A 436 -22.61 -4.64 19.56
CA VAL A 436 -23.10 -5.88 20.19
C VAL A 436 -22.02 -6.56 21.01
N TRP A 437 -20.82 -6.77 20.45
CA TRP A 437 -19.73 -7.44 21.15
C TRP A 437 -19.16 -6.60 22.30
N ASN A 438 -19.12 -5.28 22.14
CA ASN A 438 -18.70 -4.38 23.22
C ASN A 438 -19.67 -4.44 24.41
N ASP A 439 -20.97 -4.41 24.16
CA ASP A 439 -21.99 -4.45 25.20
C ASP A 439 -22.10 -5.84 25.86
N GLN A 440 -22.01 -6.91 25.08
CA GLN A 440 -22.25 -8.27 25.57
C GLN A 440 -21.02 -8.92 26.22
N VAL A 441 -19.80 -8.60 25.77
CA VAL A 441 -18.57 -9.29 26.18
C VAL A 441 -17.58 -8.33 26.84
N ALA A 442 -17.22 -7.24 26.15
CA ALA A 442 -16.15 -6.37 26.64
C ALA A 442 -16.54 -5.57 27.89
N SER A 443 -17.77 -5.04 27.95
CA SER A 443 -18.28 -4.25 29.08
C SER A 443 -18.23 -5.02 30.40
N LYS A 444 -18.59 -6.32 30.36
CA LYS A 444 -18.57 -7.24 31.51
C LYS A 444 -17.16 -7.46 32.05
N ARG A 445 -16.16 -7.48 31.16
CA ARG A 445 -14.74 -7.66 31.51
C ARG A 445 -14.05 -6.35 31.89
N LYS A 446 -14.48 -5.21 31.33
CA LYS A 446 -13.96 -3.86 31.64
C LYS A 446 -14.40 -3.34 33.02
N GLY A 447 -15.55 -3.79 33.52
CA GLY A 447 -16.13 -3.39 34.80
C GLY A 447 -15.31 -3.81 36.04
N VAL A 448 -15.55 -3.12 37.16
CA VAL A 448 -14.87 -3.33 38.46
C VAL A 448 -14.97 -4.79 38.91
N THR A 449 -16.08 -5.47 38.65
CA THR A 449 -16.29 -6.89 38.99
C THR A 449 -15.40 -7.87 38.18
N GLY A 450 -15.04 -7.54 36.94
CA GLY A 450 -14.20 -8.38 36.08
C GLY A 450 -12.71 -8.38 36.47
N ARG A 451 -12.19 -7.22 36.89
CA ARG A 451 -10.79 -7.10 37.36
C ARG A 451 -10.55 -7.86 38.68
N ILE A 452 -11.58 -8.00 39.52
CA ILE A 452 -11.47 -8.70 40.82
C ILE A 452 -11.46 -10.22 40.61
N MET A 453 -12.15 -10.75 39.59
CA MET A 453 -12.19 -12.19 39.32
C MET A 453 -10.91 -12.74 38.66
N GLY A 454 -10.15 -11.90 37.94
CA GLY A 454 -8.81 -12.27 37.43
C GLY A 454 -7.74 -12.32 38.53
N LEU A 455 -7.91 -11.55 39.61
CA LEU A 455 -6.99 -11.50 40.74
C LEU A 455 -7.18 -12.69 41.71
N THR A 456 -8.38 -13.28 41.82
CA THR A 456 -8.63 -14.40 42.74
C THR A 456 -8.09 -15.75 42.26
N ARG A 457 -7.71 -15.92 40.98
CA ARG A 457 -6.96 -17.10 40.54
C ARG A 457 -5.46 -17.05 40.86
N ARG A 458 -4.92 -15.86 41.16
CA ARG A 458 -3.47 -15.66 41.26
C ARG A 458 -2.94 -15.66 42.70
N TRP A 459 -3.82 -15.73 43.69
CA TRP A 459 -3.48 -15.84 45.12
C TRP A 459 -4.15 -17.07 45.73
N GLY A 460 -3.36 -18.15 45.87
CA GLY A 460 -3.80 -19.40 46.50
C GLY A 460 -3.89 -19.28 48.02
N PHE A 461 -5.06 -18.90 48.53
CA PHE A 461 -5.44 -19.11 49.93
C PHE A 461 -6.92 -19.49 50.03
N GLY A 462 -7.22 -20.66 50.61
CA GLY A 462 -8.52 -20.92 51.25
C GLY A 462 -9.38 -22.03 50.64
N ASN A 463 -9.13 -23.24 51.11
CA ASN A 463 -9.95 -24.44 50.99
C ASN A 463 -11.47 -24.18 51.20
N THR A 464 -12.32 -24.37 50.19
CA THR A 464 -13.71 -24.80 50.40
C THR A 464 -14.12 -25.82 49.34
N SER A 465 -14.30 -27.03 49.83
CA SER A 465 -14.82 -28.21 49.14
C SER A 465 -16.22 -27.97 48.57
N LYS A 466 -16.39 -28.21 47.27
CA LYS A 466 -17.63 -28.78 46.74
C LYS A 466 -17.30 -29.88 45.72
N SER A 467 -17.95 -31.01 45.95
CA SER A 467 -17.71 -32.32 45.39
C SER A 467 -18.25 -32.49 43.96
N SER A 468 -17.54 -33.37 43.24
CA SER A 468 -17.97 -34.27 42.15
C SER A 468 -18.45 -33.67 40.82
N SER A 469 -17.58 -33.71 39.80
CA SER A 469 -17.53 -34.87 38.89
C SER A 469 -16.21 -34.85 38.10
N GLY A 470 -15.58 -36.02 37.96
CA GLY A 470 -14.28 -36.18 37.32
C GLY A 470 -14.35 -36.03 35.80
N GLY A 471 -13.46 -35.20 35.26
CA GLY A 471 -13.02 -35.14 33.88
C GLY A 471 -11.59 -34.57 33.86
N PRO A 472 -10.67 -35.06 33.00
CA PRO A 472 -9.25 -34.75 33.10
C PRO A 472 -8.97 -33.33 32.60
N GLY A 473 -8.16 -32.58 33.35
CA GLY A 473 -7.46 -31.37 32.87
C GLY A 473 -8.30 -30.08 32.85
N SER A 474 -8.03 -29.19 33.79
CA SER A 474 -8.34 -27.76 33.69
C SER A 474 -7.42 -27.10 32.63
N GLY A 475 -7.54 -27.53 31.37
CA GLY A 475 -6.93 -26.87 30.23
C GLY A 475 -7.80 -25.67 29.83
N THR A 476 -7.18 -24.55 29.52
CA THR A 476 -7.87 -23.43 28.87
C THR A 476 -8.38 -23.91 27.50
N ASN A 477 -9.48 -23.36 26.98
CA ASN A 477 -10.04 -23.75 25.66
C ASN A 477 -8.99 -23.71 24.52
N TYR A 478 -7.93 -22.92 24.71
CA TYR A 478 -6.77 -22.83 23.84
C TYR A 478 -5.90 -24.10 23.81
N ASP A 479 -5.54 -24.66 24.98
CA ASP A 479 -4.51 -25.69 25.13
C ASP A 479 -4.89 -27.02 24.43
N MET A 480 -6.19 -27.31 24.32
CA MET A 480 -6.68 -28.54 23.70
C MET A 480 -6.66 -28.49 22.15
N LEU A 481 -6.76 -27.30 21.56
CA LEU A 481 -6.95 -27.12 20.12
C LEU A 481 -5.81 -26.35 19.44
N GLY A 482 -5.00 -25.63 20.22
CA GLY A 482 -3.99 -24.68 19.71
C GLY A 482 -4.60 -23.37 19.17
N PHE A 483 -5.91 -23.17 19.30
CA PHE A 483 -6.64 -21.99 18.87
C PHE A 483 -7.91 -21.76 19.72
N TYR A 484 -8.42 -20.54 19.71
CA TYR A 484 -9.72 -20.21 20.32
C TYR A 484 -10.86 -20.45 19.32
N GLN A 485 -11.94 -21.10 19.74
CA GLN A 485 -13.15 -21.25 18.93
C GLN A 485 -13.79 -19.88 18.66
N GLN A 486 -14.46 -19.72 17.51
CA GLN A 486 -15.02 -18.44 17.04
C GLN A 486 -16.02 -17.76 18.02
N ASP A 487 -16.64 -18.54 18.90
CA ASP A 487 -17.65 -18.13 19.89
C ASP A 487 -17.05 -17.91 21.29
N SER A 488 -15.76 -18.20 21.48
CA SER A 488 -15.09 -17.94 22.76
C SER A 488 -15.05 -16.43 23.03
N PRO A 489 -15.16 -16.01 24.30
CA PRO A 489 -15.12 -14.59 24.64
C PRO A 489 -13.78 -13.94 24.24
N GLU A 490 -12.68 -14.68 24.28
CA GLU A 490 -11.36 -14.23 23.80
C GLU A 490 -11.37 -13.97 22.28
N ALA A 491 -11.93 -14.90 21.49
CA ALA A 491 -12.05 -14.75 20.05
C ALA A 491 -13.00 -13.60 19.66
N ILE A 492 -14.13 -13.45 20.36
CA ILE A 492 -15.08 -12.34 20.14
C ILE A 492 -14.41 -11.01 20.49
N MET A 493 -13.66 -10.92 21.59
CA MET A 493 -12.92 -9.70 21.94
C MET A 493 -11.81 -9.39 20.93
N ARG A 494 -11.14 -10.40 20.37
CA ARG A 494 -10.12 -10.20 19.33
C ARG A 494 -10.76 -9.61 18.07
N LYS A 495 -11.88 -10.19 17.60
CA LYS A 495 -12.68 -9.66 16.48
C LYS A 495 -13.17 -8.23 16.75
N LEU A 496 -13.67 -7.96 17.96
CA LEU A 496 -14.08 -6.62 18.38
C LEU A 496 -12.94 -5.61 18.24
N ALA A 497 -11.73 -5.96 18.70
CA ALA A 497 -10.58 -5.07 18.64
C ALA A 497 -10.12 -4.82 17.19
N ASP A 498 -10.04 -5.88 16.37
CA ASP A 498 -9.64 -5.78 14.97
C ASP A 498 -10.70 -5.01 14.14
N TYR A 499 -11.99 -5.24 14.35
CA TYR A 499 -13.08 -4.46 13.71
C TYR A 499 -13.04 -2.99 14.15
N SER A 500 -12.81 -2.72 15.43
CA SER A 500 -12.66 -1.35 15.91
C SER A 500 -11.46 -0.65 15.25
N PHE A 501 -10.37 -1.37 15.01
CA PHE A 501 -9.22 -0.85 14.30
C PHE A 501 -9.54 -0.54 12.82
N MET A 502 -10.19 -1.46 12.11
CA MET A 502 -10.64 -1.26 10.71
C MET A 502 -11.61 -0.07 10.58
N LEU A 503 -12.49 0.13 11.56
CA LEU A 503 -13.42 1.27 11.64
C LEU A 503 -12.76 2.56 12.16
N ARG A 504 -11.45 2.56 12.40
CA ARG A 504 -10.66 3.71 12.90
C ARG A 504 -11.05 4.18 14.31
N ASP A 505 -11.68 3.32 15.12
CA ASP A 505 -11.83 3.51 16.57
C ASP A 505 -10.65 2.89 17.34
N PHE A 506 -9.49 3.55 17.20
CA PHE A 506 -8.23 3.08 17.78
C PHE A 506 -8.26 3.05 19.32
N LYS A 507 -9.13 3.85 19.95
CA LYS A 507 -9.27 3.89 21.40
C LYS A 507 -9.97 2.64 21.92
N LEU A 508 -11.08 2.25 21.29
CA LEU A 508 -11.75 1.00 21.64
C LEU A 508 -10.85 -0.20 21.34
N ALA A 509 -10.18 -0.19 20.18
CA ALA A 509 -9.21 -1.23 19.79
C ALA A 509 -8.12 -1.42 20.87
N TYR A 510 -7.38 -0.36 21.22
CA TYR A 510 -6.34 -0.40 22.25
C TYR A 510 -6.86 -0.95 23.58
N SER A 511 -7.99 -0.42 24.07
CA SER A 511 -8.55 -0.84 25.36
C SER A 511 -8.95 -2.32 25.40
N THR A 512 -9.25 -2.90 24.24
CA THR A 512 -9.66 -4.30 24.12
C THR A 512 -8.44 -5.22 23.99
N TYR A 513 -7.42 -4.82 23.21
CA TYR A 513 -6.14 -5.53 23.17
C TYR A 513 -5.42 -5.56 24.52
N ASP A 514 -5.47 -4.45 25.29
CA ASP A 514 -4.83 -4.35 26.60
C ASP A 514 -5.39 -5.36 27.62
N ILE A 515 -6.66 -5.75 27.48
CA ILE A 515 -7.27 -6.81 28.28
C ILE A 515 -6.78 -8.17 27.78
N LEU A 516 -6.92 -8.41 26.47
CA LEU A 516 -6.61 -9.69 25.84
C LEU A 516 -5.15 -10.13 26.00
N ARG A 517 -4.18 -9.20 25.99
CA ARG A 517 -2.77 -9.56 26.14
C ARG A 517 -2.50 -10.31 27.44
N ASN A 518 -3.17 -9.95 28.53
CA ASN A 518 -2.98 -10.64 29.81
C ASN A 518 -3.58 -12.04 29.80
N ASP A 519 -4.75 -12.20 29.16
CA ASP A 519 -5.42 -13.49 29.00
C ASP A 519 -4.55 -14.45 28.15
N PHE A 520 -4.07 -13.98 26.99
CA PHE A 520 -3.21 -14.77 26.11
C PHE A 520 -1.85 -15.11 26.72
N HIS A 521 -1.29 -14.22 27.55
CA HIS A 521 -0.08 -14.53 28.31
C HIS A 521 -0.32 -15.65 29.32
N GLY A 522 -1.44 -15.59 30.06
CA GLY A 522 -1.83 -16.61 31.04
C GLY A 522 -2.05 -17.98 30.40
N ASP A 523 -2.66 -18.00 29.23
CA ASP A 523 -2.95 -19.22 28.45
C ASP A 523 -1.72 -19.74 27.67
N LYS A 524 -0.57 -19.04 27.75
CA LYS A 524 0.64 -19.34 26.96
C LYS A 524 0.39 -19.38 25.44
N ALA A 525 -0.61 -18.63 24.98
CA ALA A 525 -0.96 -18.49 23.57
C ALA A 525 -0.02 -17.48 22.89
N TRP A 526 1.26 -17.86 22.70
CA TRP A 526 2.31 -16.89 22.36
C TRP A 526 2.10 -16.15 21.03
N LYS A 527 1.52 -16.78 20.00
CA LYS A 527 1.20 -16.09 18.73
C LYS A 527 0.10 -15.03 18.94
N TYR A 528 -0.94 -15.37 19.70
CA TYR A 528 -2.00 -14.43 20.09
C TYR A 528 -1.46 -13.29 20.96
N HIS A 529 -0.60 -13.62 21.91
CA HIS A 529 0.06 -12.66 22.78
C HIS A 529 0.91 -11.68 21.97
N ALA A 530 1.72 -12.18 21.03
CA ALA A 530 2.58 -11.36 20.18
C ALA A 530 1.76 -10.38 19.32
N ALA A 531 0.79 -10.90 18.56
CA ALA A 531 -0.08 -10.11 17.67
C ALA A 531 -0.96 -9.11 18.42
N THR A 532 -1.34 -9.41 19.67
CA THR A 532 -2.13 -8.50 20.51
C THR A 532 -1.28 -7.37 21.09
N ASN A 533 -0.05 -7.65 21.51
CA ASN A 533 0.85 -6.58 21.97
C ASN A 533 1.28 -5.67 20.82
N GLU A 534 1.55 -6.21 19.63
CA GLU A 534 1.83 -5.44 18.41
C GLU A 534 0.68 -4.47 18.10
N MET A 535 -0.54 -4.97 17.97
CA MET A 535 -1.69 -4.12 17.64
C MET A 535 -2.08 -3.16 18.76
N ALA A 536 -1.85 -3.52 20.03
CA ALA A 536 -2.00 -2.59 21.15
C ALA A 536 -1.02 -1.41 21.01
N ALA A 537 0.26 -1.67 20.72
CA ALA A 537 1.26 -0.63 20.53
C ALA A 537 0.90 0.28 19.35
N ILE A 538 0.53 -0.30 18.20
CA ILE A 538 0.12 0.43 17.00
C ILE A 538 -1.11 1.29 17.28
N SER A 539 -2.15 0.73 17.91
CA SER A 539 -3.37 1.49 18.26
C SER A 539 -3.05 2.66 19.18
N LEU A 540 -2.17 2.45 20.17
CA LEU A 540 -1.72 3.47 21.12
C LEU A 540 -0.90 4.60 20.45
N LEU A 541 -0.15 4.25 19.40
CA LEU A 541 0.64 5.19 18.60
C LEU A 541 -0.17 5.91 17.53
N ILE A 542 -1.36 5.43 17.13
CA ILE A 542 -2.23 6.13 16.19
C ILE A 542 -3.25 6.99 16.94
N MET A 543 -3.77 6.54 18.09
CA MET A 543 -4.83 7.25 18.80
C MET A 543 -4.49 8.72 19.17
N PRO A 544 -5.42 9.68 19.01
CA PRO A 544 -5.22 11.05 19.45
C PRO A 544 -5.04 11.14 20.96
N GLN A 545 -4.21 12.09 21.41
CA GLN A 545 -3.64 12.17 22.76
C GLN A 545 -4.71 12.06 23.86
N SER A 546 -4.75 10.93 24.58
CA SER A 546 -5.52 10.78 25.83
C SER A 546 -4.65 10.50 27.07
N ILE A 547 -3.34 10.30 26.87
CA ILE A 547 -2.37 9.99 27.92
C ILE A 547 -1.11 10.85 27.76
N SER A 548 -0.38 11.05 28.85
CA SER A 548 0.88 11.80 28.84
C SER A 548 1.91 11.16 27.90
N SER A 549 2.80 11.97 27.30
CA SER A 549 3.85 11.47 26.40
C SER A 549 4.73 10.42 27.08
N LYS A 550 5.12 10.66 28.34
CA LYS A 550 5.95 9.74 29.13
C LYS A 550 5.27 8.39 29.36
N THR A 551 4.03 8.40 29.84
CA THR A 551 3.25 7.17 30.07
C THR A 551 3.05 6.39 28.77
N ARG A 552 2.85 7.08 27.65
CA ARG A 552 2.74 6.43 26.34
C ARG A 552 4.03 5.72 25.98
N THR A 553 5.16 6.41 26.05
CA THR A 553 6.47 5.86 25.71
C THR A 553 6.76 4.61 26.54
N GLU A 554 6.58 4.67 27.85
CA GLU A 554 6.76 3.52 28.74
C GLU A 554 5.82 2.35 28.37
N ALA A 555 4.54 2.64 28.09
CA ALA A 555 3.60 1.62 27.66
C ALA A 555 3.99 0.98 26.32
N THR A 556 4.32 1.79 25.30
CA THR A 556 4.73 1.27 23.98
C THR A 556 6.01 0.46 24.06
N ASP A 557 6.96 0.86 24.92
CA ASP A 557 8.19 0.10 25.13
C ASP A 557 7.89 -1.30 25.67
N THR A 558 7.06 -1.40 26.71
CA THR A 558 6.66 -2.70 27.28
C THR A 558 5.90 -3.57 26.28
N LEU A 559 5.07 -2.96 25.43
CA LEU A 559 4.29 -3.67 24.42
C LEU A 559 5.19 -4.22 23.30
N PHE A 560 6.11 -3.41 22.78
CA PHE A 560 7.05 -3.85 21.75
C PHE A 560 8.02 -4.92 22.27
N GLU A 561 8.52 -4.78 23.51
CA GLU A 561 9.33 -5.82 24.16
C GLU A 561 8.60 -7.15 24.23
N ALA A 562 7.36 -7.13 24.73
CA ALA A 562 6.53 -8.31 24.87
C ALA A 562 6.20 -8.95 23.51
N ALA A 563 5.87 -8.13 22.50
CA ALA A 563 5.58 -8.60 21.15
C ALA A 563 6.80 -9.23 20.50
N PHE A 564 7.93 -8.52 20.48
CA PHE A 564 9.17 -8.97 19.86
C PHE A 564 9.73 -10.23 20.51
N TYR A 565 9.77 -10.28 21.85
CA TYR A 565 10.19 -11.48 22.58
C TYR A 565 9.28 -12.68 22.29
N SER A 566 7.97 -12.46 22.20
CA SER A 566 7.03 -13.54 21.89
C SER A 566 7.21 -14.05 20.46
N TYR A 567 7.31 -13.14 19.48
CA TYR A 567 7.52 -13.53 18.09
C TYR A 567 8.81 -14.32 17.89
N LEU A 568 9.96 -13.82 18.36
CA LEU A 568 11.24 -14.48 18.12
C LEU A 568 11.49 -15.66 19.06
N THR A 569 11.40 -15.44 20.36
CA THR A 569 11.86 -16.44 21.35
C THR A 569 10.82 -17.53 21.62
N ARG A 570 9.52 -17.21 21.50
CA ARG A 570 8.44 -18.15 21.86
C ARG A 570 7.79 -18.81 20.64
N CYS A 571 7.63 -18.06 19.55
CA CYS A 571 6.91 -18.48 18.35
C CYS A 571 7.81 -18.81 17.17
N THR A 572 9.10 -18.44 17.21
CA THR A 572 10.03 -18.54 16.07
C THR A 572 9.44 -17.99 14.77
N ALA A 573 8.77 -16.82 14.85
CA ALA A 573 8.06 -16.18 13.77
C ALA A 573 8.74 -14.84 13.39
N PRO A 574 9.85 -14.87 12.64
CA PRO A 574 10.65 -13.68 12.32
C PRO A 574 9.87 -12.64 11.53
N TYR A 575 8.99 -13.06 10.61
CA TYR A 575 8.12 -12.16 9.85
C TYR A 575 7.28 -11.25 10.76
N GLY A 576 6.66 -11.81 11.80
CA GLY A 576 5.87 -11.03 12.76
C GLY A 576 6.73 -10.04 13.55
N ALA A 577 7.98 -10.38 13.86
CA ALA A 577 8.93 -9.49 14.52
C ALA A 577 9.39 -8.34 13.61
N ILE A 578 9.71 -8.63 12.33
CA ILE A 578 10.06 -7.61 11.32
C ILE A 578 8.88 -6.65 11.13
N ARG A 579 7.68 -7.18 10.91
CA ARG A 579 6.44 -6.40 10.80
C ARG A 579 6.27 -5.48 12.01
N CYS A 580 6.25 -6.05 13.21
CA CYS A 580 6.03 -5.32 14.46
C CYS A 580 7.00 -4.14 14.64
N LEU A 581 8.31 -4.37 14.49
CA LEU A 581 9.32 -3.34 14.70
C LEU A 581 9.38 -2.31 13.58
N THR A 582 9.12 -2.71 12.33
CA THR A 582 9.04 -1.78 11.19
C THR A 582 7.87 -0.81 11.35
N LEU A 583 6.70 -1.33 11.74
CA LEU A 583 5.53 -0.49 12.04
C LEU A 583 5.79 0.43 13.24
N GLY A 584 6.44 -0.09 14.29
CA GLY A 584 6.84 0.68 15.46
C GLY A 584 7.79 1.82 15.13
N LEU A 585 8.83 1.56 14.34
CA LEU A 585 9.79 2.55 13.85
C LEU A 585 9.09 3.74 13.18
N GLU A 586 8.20 3.47 12.22
CA GLU A 586 7.53 4.54 11.46
C GLU A 586 6.53 5.32 12.31
N LEU A 587 5.70 4.65 13.11
CA LEU A 587 4.70 5.33 13.93
C LEU A 587 5.34 6.16 15.05
N LEU A 588 6.43 5.67 15.67
CA LEU A 588 7.20 6.43 16.66
C LEU A 588 7.90 7.63 16.02
N ARG A 589 8.46 7.48 14.81
CA ARG A 589 9.05 8.58 14.03
C ARG A 589 8.02 9.68 13.76
N LEU A 590 6.85 9.29 13.26
CA LEU A 590 5.73 10.19 12.93
C LEU A 590 5.20 10.95 14.16
N ARG A 591 5.32 10.38 15.37
CA ARG A 591 4.97 11.07 16.61
C ARG A 591 5.91 12.21 16.97
N GLY A 592 7.15 12.18 16.50
CA GLY A 592 8.16 13.21 16.77
C GLY A 592 8.60 13.28 18.25
N GLY A 593 9.40 14.30 18.58
CA GLY A 593 9.85 14.54 19.96
C GLY A 593 10.69 13.38 20.52
N SER A 594 10.32 12.89 21.71
CA SER A 594 10.94 11.69 22.31
C SER A 594 10.66 10.41 21.53
N GLY A 595 9.60 10.40 20.70
CA GLY A 595 9.29 9.27 19.82
C GLY A 595 10.40 8.97 18.83
N ILE A 596 11.21 9.95 18.44
CA ILE A 596 12.34 9.75 17.53
C ILE A 596 13.44 8.90 18.17
N ASP A 597 13.76 9.14 19.45
CA ASP A 597 14.80 8.35 20.13
C ASP A 597 14.34 6.89 20.33
N GLU A 598 13.06 6.69 20.64
CA GLU A 598 12.45 5.36 20.75
C GLU A 598 12.35 4.64 19.39
N ALA A 599 11.96 5.36 18.34
CA ALA A 599 11.95 4.84 16.98
C ALA A 599 13.34 4.30 16.61
N ALA A 600 14.38 5.09 16.87
CA ALA A 600 15.75 4.69 16.60
C ALA A 600 16.22 3.49 17.47
N LYS A 601 15.80 3.42 18.74
CA LYS A 601 16.04 2.25 19.61
C LYS A 601 15.47 0.98 19.00
N TRP A 602 14.20 1.00 18.59
CA TRP A 602 13.54 -0.18 18.02
C TRP A 602 14.05 -0.55 16.62
N GLY A 603 14.35 0.43 15.78
CA GLY A 603 14.99 0.19 14.49
C GLY A 603 16.41 -0.40 14.62
N THR A 604 17.20 0.08 15.59
CA THR A 604 18.53 -0.50 15.87
C THR A 604 18.41 -1.94 16.36
N ARG A 605 17.45 -2.22 17.24
CA ARG A 605 17.18 -3.58 17.71
C ARG A 605 16.77 -4.54 16.58
N LEU A 606 15.99 -4.05 15.61
CA LEU A 606 15.62 -4.84 14.44
C LEU A 606 16.88 -5.25 13.65
N LEU A 607 17.80 -4.32 13.41
CA LEU A 607 19.08 -4.60 12.76
C LEU A 607 19.96 -5.57 13.56
N GLU A 608 20.09 -5.36 14.88
CA GLU A 608 20.88 -6.21 15.77
C GLU A 608 20.38 -7.66 15.81
N SER A 609 19.08 -7.86 15.62
CA SER A 609 18.48 -9.19 15.60
C SER A 609 18.81 -10.01 14.34
N ARG A 610 19.30 -9.36 13.27
CA ARG A 610 19.71 -9.98 12.00
C ARG A 610 18.64 -10.89 11.37
N ILE A 611 17.38 -10.55 11.58
CA ILE A 611 16.23 -11.29 11.01
C ILE A 611 15.78 -10.74 9.66
N ALA A 612 16.03 -9.45 9.38
CA ALA A 612 15.73 -8.83 8.10
C ALA A 612 16.77 -9.28 7.06
N GLY A 613 16.33 -9.44 5.80
CA GLY A 613 17.22 -9.72 4.69
C GLY A 613 18.13 -8.52 4.32
N PRO A 614 19.03 -8.70 3.33
CA PRO A 614 20.00 -7.68 2.94
C PRO A 614 19.37 -6.36 2.46
N ILE A 615 18.24 -6.43 1.75
CA ILE A 615 17.52 -5.24 1.25
C ILE A 615 16.84 -4.55 2.42
N GLY A 616 16.14 -5.29 3.28
CA GLY A 616 15.53 -4.77 4.49
C GLY A 616 16.54 -4.11 5.42
N ASP A 617 17.70 -4.74 5.64
CA ASP A 617 18.80 -4.19 6.44
C ASP A 617 19.30 -2.83 5.92
N ALA A 618 19.53 -2.71 4.61
CA ALA A 618 19.93 -1.45 3.98
C ALA A 618 18.83 -0.38 4.08
N LEU A 619 17.58 -0.74 3.76
CA LEU A 619 16.44 0.17 3.84
C LEU A 619 16.19 0.65 5.28
N ILE A 620 16.26 -0.22 6.29
CA ILE A 620 16.09 0.15 7.70
C ILE A 620 17.19 1.13 8.14
N LYS A 621 18.43 0.98 7.65
CA LYS A 621 19.51 1.97 7.87
C LYS A 621 19.17 3.34 7.27
N GLU A 622 18.63 3.39 6.05
CA GLU A 622 18.10 4.65 5.48
C GLU A 622 17.01 5.26 6.37
N ARG A 623 16.11 4.43 6.89
CA ARG A 623 15.03 4.88 7.77
C ARG A 623 15.55 5.41 9.10
N LEU A 624 16.59 4.81 9.66
CA LEU A 624 17.26 5.33 10.86
C LEU A 624 17.96 6.66 10.60
N ALA A 625 18.59 6.83 9.43
CA ALA A 625 19.12 8.12 9.01
C ALA A 625 18.00 9.18 9.00
N VAL A 626 16.93 8.92 8.24
CA VAL A 626 15.77 9.82 8.15
C VAL A 626 15.16 10.10 9.52
N CYS A 627 15.04 9.10 10.39
CA CYS A 627 14.54 9.22 11.75
C CYS A 627 15.35 10.25 12.56
N TYR A 628 16.68 10.14 12.55
CA TYR A 628 17.55 11.10 13.23
C TYR A 628 17.56 12.48 12.57
N ALA A 629 17.45 12.57 11.24
CA ALA A 629 17.31 13.83 10.51
C ALA A 629 16.04 14.59 10.93
N SER A 630 14.93 13.89 11.22
CA SER A 630 13.68 14.51 11.66
C SER A 630 13.77 15.21 13.02
N LYS A 631 14.82 14.96 13.83
CA LYS A 631 15.01 15.61 15.13
C LYS A 631 15.63 16.99 14.98
N LYS A 632 14.77 18.01 14.92
CA LYS A 632 15.17 19.43 14.89
C LYS A 632 15.86 19.82 16.20
N GLY A 633 17.01 20.49 16.07
CA GLY A 633 17.73 21.07 17.21
C GLY A 633 17.08 22.36 17.70
N MET A 634 17.40 22.75 18.94
CA MET A 634 16.91 23.96 19.59
C MET A 634 17.94 25.10 19.51
N GLY A 635 17.48 26.33 19.30
CA GLY A 635 18.32 27.54 19.26
C GLY A 635 19.15 27.69 17.97
N THR A 636 19.95 28.76 17.91
CA THR A 636 20.81 29.12 16.76
C THR A 636 21.87 28.06 16.44
N HIS A 637 22.35 27.35 17.47
CA HIS A 637 23.34 26.27 17.33
C HIS A 637 22.71 24.87 17.12
N ALA A 638 21.39 24.80 16.91
CA ALA A 638 20.66 23.54 16.73
C ALA A 638 20.98 22.47 17.80
N TRP A 639 21.02 22.88 19.08
CA TRP A 639 21.33 22.02 20.22
C TRP A 639 20.36 20.84 20.30
N GLY A 640 20.88 19.63 20.45
CA GLY A 640 20.06 18.41 20.50
C GLY A 640 19.64 17.87 19.12
N SER A 641 20.04 18.52 18.02
CA SER A 641 19.93 17.91 16.69
C SER A 641 20.76 16.62 16.62
N ARG A 642 20.30 15.68 15.80
CA ARG A 642 20.97 14.38 15.62
C ARG A 642 21.57 14.21 14.23
N ARG A 643 21.90 15.33 13.55
CA ARG A 643 22.45 15.35 12.17
C ARG A 643 23.67 14.46 12.00
N ARG A 644 24.60 14.45 12.95
CA ARG A 644 25.77 13.55 12.91
C ARG A 644 25.40 12.06 12.95
N LYS A 645 24.42 11.69 13.78
CA LYS A 645 23.92 10.31 13.82
C LYS A 645 23.24 9.96 12.51
N SER A 646 22.43 10.88 11.99
CA SER A 646 21.78 10.72 10.69
C SER A 646 22.81 10.46 9.59
N ALA A 647 23.87 11.28 9.51
CA ALA A 647 24.92 11.13 8.53
C ALA A 647 25.68 9.80 8.67
N MET A 648 25.97 9.37 9.91
CA MET A 648 26.55 8.05 10.18
C MET A 648 25.67 6.92 9.63
N TRP A 649 24.36 6.96 9.86
CA TRP A 649 23.44 5.93 9.33
C TRP A 649 23.35 5.98 7.80
N SER A 650 23.41 7.17 7.18
CA SER A 650 23.52 7.30 5.72
C SER A 650 24.81 6.68 5.17
N ILE A 651 25.94 6.85 5.86
CA ILE A 651 27.21 6.19 5.49
C ILE A 651 27.09 4.67 5.57
N LEU A 652 26.56 4.14 6.68
CA LEU A 652 26.38 2.69 6.85
C LEU A 652 25.42 2.11 5.81
N SER A 653 24.38 2.86 5.44
CA SER A 653 23.49 2.48 4.35
C SER A 653 24.22 2.46 3.00
N ALA A 654 25.04 3.48 2.71
CA ALA A 654 25.83 3.55 1.48
C ALA A 654 26.79 2.36 1.34
N GLU A 655 27.50 1.99 2.41
CA GLU A 655 28.34 0.79 2.45
C GLU A 655 27.52 -0.48 2.18
N THR A 656 26.36 -0.61 2.82
CA THR A 656 25.50 -1.79 2.69
C THR A 656 24.97 -1.94 1.26
N TRP A 657 24.60 -0.83 0.60
CA TRP A 657 24.19 -0.84 -0.80
C TRP A 657 25.34 -1.11 -1.77
N LEU A 658 26.53 -0.58 -1.48
CA LEU A 658 27.72 -0.81 -2.28
C LEU A 658 28.10 -2.30 -2.31
N VAL A 659 28.06 -2.97 -1.16
CA VAL A 659 28.29 -4.43 -1.05
C VAL A 659 27.27 -5.23 -1.87
N GLN A 660 26.06 -4.70 -2.06
CA GLN A 660 24.98 -5.31 -2.84
C GLN A 660 24.98 -4.88 -4.32
N ALA A 661 26.01 -4.16 -4.77
CA ALA A 661 26.10 -3.59 -6.13
C ALA A 661 24.88 -2.73 -6.53
N LYS A 662 24.28 -2.03 -5.56
CA LYS A 662 23.20 -1.04 -5.78
C LYS A 662 23.78 0.37 -5.76
N TYR A 663 24.47 0.70 -6.84
CA TYR A 663 25.31 1.89 -6.93
C TYR A 663 24.51 3.19 -6.88
N ILE A 664 23.32 3.24 -7.49
CA ILE A 664 22.45 4.42 -7.43
C ILE A 664 22.02 4.70 -5.98
N GLN A 665 21.61 3.68 -5.23
CA GLN A 665 21.22 3.86 -3.83
C GLN A 665 22.42 4.20 -2.93
N ALA A 666 23.58 3.59 -3.19
CA ALA A 666 24.82 3.91 -2.48
C ALA A 666 25.22 5.38 -2.67
N GLN A 667 25.20 5.88 -3.92
CA GLN A 667 25.48 7.28 -4.24
C GLN A 667 24.52 8.24 -3.53
N ARG A 668 23.22 7.92 -3.55
CA ARG A 668 22.19 8.73 -2.90
C ARG A 668 22.43 8.84 -1.39
N CYS A 669 22.72 7.73 -0.73
CA CYS A 669 23.03 7.69 0.69
C CYS A 669 24.31 8.49 1.02
N LEU A 670 25.35 8.37 0.18
CA LEU A 670 26.60 9.10 0.36
C LEU A 670 26.43 10.63 0.18
N ASN A 671 25.65 11.05 -0.81
CA ASN A 671 25.32 12.46 -1.03
C ASN A 671 24.59 13.07 0.16
N GLU A 672 23.64 12.32 0.74
CA GLU A 672 22.93 12.75 1.94
C GLU A 672 23.82 12.85 3.17
N ALA A 673 24.76 11.91 3.35
CA ALA A 673 25.76 12.04 4.39
C ALA A 673 26.59 13.33 4.22
N ARG A 674 27.09 13.61 3.00
CA ARG A 674 27.86 14.84 2.70
C ARG A 674 27.07 16.10 3.04
N LYS A 675 25.80 16.15 2.62
CA LYS A 675 24.89 17.26 2.91
C LYS A 675 24.71 17.48 4.41
N MET A 676 24.46 16.42 5.18
CA MET A 676 24.25 16.52 6.62
C MET A 676 25.49 16.98 7.39
N TYR A 677 26.69 16.56 6.95
CA TYR A 677 27.96 17.04 7.51
C TYR A 677 28.27 18.48 7.10
N GLY A 678 27.92 18.88 5.87
CA GLY A 678 28.06 20.26 5.39
C GLY A 678 27.18 21.25 6.15
N ASP A 679 25.98 20.83 6.55
CA ASP A 679 25.04 21.64 7.33
C ASP A 679 25.40 21.78 8.83
N LEU A 680 26.51 21.18 9.30
CA LEU A 680 26.90 21.30 10.71
C LEU A 680 27.40 22.72 11.02
N PRO A 681 26.96 23.35 12.12
CA PRO A 681 27.46 24.64 12.54
C PRO A 681 28.91 24.48 13.03
N ASN A 682 29.87 24.69 12.12
CA ASN A 682 31.30 24.67 12.42
C ASN A 682 31.85 26.11 12.35
N ASP A 683 32.60 26.55 13.38
CA ASP A 683 33.27 27.87 13.42
C ASP A 683 34.33 28.08 12.31
N GLN A 684 34.69 27.01 11.57
CA GLN A 684 35.78 27.02 10.57
C GLN A 684 35.36 26.55 9.16
N GLY A 685 34.09 26.25 8.90
CA GLY A 685 33.63 25.82 7.57
C GLY A 685 34.15 24.46 7.07
N GLN A 686 34.86 23.68 7.91
CA GLN A 686 35.52 22.43 7.52
C GLN A 686 34.60 21.21 7.37
N GLY A 687 33.26 21.36 7.52
CA GLY A 687 32.28 20.28 7.27
C GLY A 687 32.66 18.89 7.81
N ILE A 688 32.78 17.91 6.89
CA ILE A 688 33.19 16.52 7.16
C ILE A 688 34.69 16.39 7.50
N ASP A 689 35.54 17.30 7.03
CA ASP A 689 37.00 17.21 7.17
C ASP A 689 37.47 17.34 8.61
N HIS A 690 36.63 17.90 9.49
CA HIS A 690 36.83 17.86 10.93
C HIS A 690 36.82 16.42 11.51
N PHE A 691 36.21 15.46 10.80
CA PHE A 691 36.09 14.06 11.22
C PHE A 691 36.98 13.16 10.35
N ALA A 692 38.28 13.15 10.62
CA ALA A 692 39.28 12.45 9.79
C ALA A 692 38.90 11.01 9.42
N GLU A 693 38.47 10.19 10.39
CA GLU A 693 38.05 8.81 10.13
C GLU A 693 36.80 8.70 9.26
N ALA A 694 35.79 9.53 9.53
CA ALA A 694 34.55 9.53 8.74
C ALA A 694 34.80 10.06 7.32
N SER A 695 35.64 11.08 7.18
CA SER A 695 36.06 11.63 5.88
C SER A 695 36.81 10.57 5.06
N ALA A 696 37.79 9.90 5.66
CA ALA A 696 38.53 8.81 5.02
C ALA A 696 37.61 7.65 4.59
N PHE A 697 36.68 7.25 5.46
CA PHE A 697 35.73 6.17 5.17
C PHE A 697 34.76 6.54 4.04
N MET A 698 34.20 7.75 4.05
CA MET A 698 33.36 8.25 2.96
C MET A 698 34.11 8.38 1.63
N LEU A 699 35.39 8.76 1.67
CA LEU A 699 36.24 8.85 0.50
C LEU A 699 36.51 7.47 -0.09
N GLU A 700 36.71 6.45 0.75
CA GLU A 700 36.88 5.07 0.30
C GLU A 700 35.61 4.51 -0.36
N ILE A 701 34.42 4.72 0.24
CA ILE A 701 33.14 4.37 -0.39
C ILE A 701 32.99 5.08 -1.75
N GLY A 702 33.29 6.39 -1.80
CA GLY A 702 33.22 7.16 -3.03
C GLY A 702 34.19 6.67 -4.12
N ARG A 703 35.41 6.28 -3.74
CA ARG A 703 36.41 5.72 -4.66
C ARG A 703 35.96 4.39 -5.25
N GLN A 704 35.42 3.50 -4.42
CA GLN A 704 34.88 2.21 -4.88
C GLN A 704 33.69 2.42 -5.83
N LEU A 705 32.79 3.35 -5.48
CA LEU A 705 31.63 3.67 -6.29
C LEU A 705 32.01 4.23 -7.68
N ASN A 706 32.95 5.18 -7.73
CA ASN A 706 33.45 5.71 -8.99
C ASN A 706 34.10 4.62 -9.84
N HIS A 707 34.93 3.76 -9.24
CA HIS A 707 35.56 2.65 -9.95
C HIS A 707 34.53 1.71 -10.59
N HIS A 708 33.45 1.40 -9.87
CA HIS A 708 32.39 0.53 -10.39
C HIS A 708 31.58 1.19 -11.52
N LEU A 709 31.25 2.49 -11.38
CA LEU A 709 30.56 3.24 -12.42
C LEU A 709 31.42 3.34 -13.70
N GLU A 710 32.72 3.66 -13.58
CA GLU A 710 33.67 3.73 -14.70
C GLU A 710 33.92 2.36 -15.37
N SER A 711 33.93 1.28 -14.59
CA SER A 711 34.13 -0.08 -15.13
C SER A 711 32.93 -0.59 -15.93
N ASN A 712 31.73 -0.07 -15.67
CA ASN A 712 30.52 -0.43 -16.40
C ASN A 712 30.49 0.24 -17.77
N ASP A 713 30.96 1.49 -17.86
CA ASP A 713 31.11 2.21 -19.13
C ASP A 713 32.12 1.52 -20.08
N GLN A 714 33.21 0.93 -19.56
CA GLN A 714 34.25 0.28 -20.37
C GLN A 714 33.90 -1.14 -20.87
N ARG A 715 32.92 -1.82 -20.26
CA ARG A 715 32.52 -3.19 -20.66
C ARG A 715 31.67 -3.22 -21.93
N ASP A 716 30.95 -2.15 -22.23
CA ASP A 716 30.12 -2.09 -23.45
C ASP A 716 30.90 -1.57 -24.66
N ASP A 717 31.94 -0.73 -24.48
CA ASP A 717 32.84 -0.30 -25.57
C ASP A 717 33.75 -1.43 -26.09
N SER A 718 33.97 -2.49 -25.31
CA SER A 718 34.79 -3.64 -25.69
C SER A 718 34.00 -4.79 -26.34
N SER A 719 32.68 -4.65 -26.48
CA SER A 719 31.81 -5.67 -27.10
C SER A 719 31.67 -5.55 -28.63
N ASP A 720 32.22 -4.49 -29.24
CA ASP A 720 32.17 -4.25 -30.69
C ASP A 720 33.45 -4.68 -31.44
N ASP A 721 34.49 -5.22 -30.78
CA ASP A 721 35.83 -5.36 -31.35
C ASP A 721 36.40 -6.80 -31.49
N GLU A 722 35.59 -7.86 -31.40
CA GLU A 722 36.07 -9.22 -31.75
C GLU A 722 35.06 -10.04 -32.59
N ALA A 723 35.17 -9.91 -33.92
CA ALA A 723 35.41 -11.02 -34.85
C ALA A 723 35.13 -10.58 -36.31
N SER A 724 36.14 -10.08 -37.01
CA SER A 724 36.15 -10.09 -38.47
C SER A 724 37.35 -10.93 -38.94
N GLU A 725 37.08 -12.19 -39.30
CA GLU A 725 38.02 -12.97 -40.11
C GLU A 725 37.97 -12.43 -41.55
N PRO A 726 39.12 -12.27 -42.23
CA PRO A 726 39.18 -11.71 -43.57
C PRO A 726 38.81 -12.79 -44.59
N VAL A 727 37.78 -12.54 -45.40
CA VAL A 727 37.47 -13.35 -46.58
C VAL A 727 37.99 -12.61 -47.80
N ASP A 728 38.93 -13.24 -48.50
CA ASP A 728 39.56 -12.76 -49.73
C ASP A 728 38.53 -12.48 -50.85
N GLU A 729 38.58 -11.28 -51.42
CA GLU A 729 37.84 -10.89 -52.61
C GLU A 729 38.55 -11.41 -53.88
N GLU A 730 38.00 -12.43 -54.52
CA GLU A 730 38.19 -12.65 -55.96
C GLU A 730 37.02 -12.06 -56.74
N SER A 731 37.38 -11.31 -57.77
CA SER A 731 36.53 -10.43 -58.57
C SER A 731 35.97 -11.18 -59.77
N GLU A 732 34.65 -11.12 -60.01
CA GLU A 732 34.08 -11.41 -61.33
C GLU A 732 32.94 -10.48 -61.73
N VAL A 733 32.80 -10.37 -63.04
CA VAL A 733 32.39 -9.20 -63.82
C VAL A 733 30.89 -9.17 -64.06
N MET A 734 30.35 -7.95 -64.00
CA MET A 734 28.99 -7.53 -64.31
C MET A 734 28.54 -7.94 -65.73
N ASN A 735 27.35 -8.54 -65.86
CA ASN A 735 26.63 -8.56 -67.13
C ASN A 735 25.11 -8.44 -66.94
N GLU A 736 24.52 -7.59 -67.79
CA GLU A 736 23.15 -7.06 -67.75
C GLU A 736 22.05 -8.10 -67.99
N ARG A 737 20.85 -7.85 -67.42
CA ARG A 737 19.57 -7.87 -68.17
C ARG A 737 18.35 -7.40 -67.35
N GLY A 738 17.69 -6.36 -67.86
CA GLY A 738 16.24 -6.39 -68.11
C GLY A 738 15.26 -5.76 -67.11
N ARG A 739 14.97 -4.46 -67.28
CA ARG A 739 13.77 -3.73 -66.78
C ARG A 739 12.45 -4.16 -67.47
N ARG A 740 11.31 -3.95 -66.76
CA ARG A 740 10.00 -3.36 -67.21
C ARG A 740 9.10 -3.14 -65.96
N ILE A 741 8.82 -1.92 -65.45
CA ILE A 741 7.84 -0.85 -65.82
C ILE A 741 6.37 -1.28 -65.61
N SER A 742 5.55 -0.64 -64.73
CA SER A 742 4.66 0.55 -64.98
C SER A 742 3.99 0.99 -63.64
N THR A 743 4.12 2.20 -63.05
CA THR A 743 3.55 3.57 -63.27
C THR A 743 2.09 3.85 -62.85
N LEU A 744 1.88 4.83 -61.94
CA LEU A 744 0.84 5.90 -61.87
C LEU A 744 0.84 6.50 -60.44
N GLY A 745 0.83 7.79 -60.11
CA GLY A 745 0.79 9.09 -60.82
C GLY A 745 0.41 10.18 -59.79
N LEU A 746 1.16 11.29 -59.74
CA LEU A 746 0.91 12.50 -58.90
C LEU A 746 0.05 13.52 -59.70
N PRO A 747 -0.50 14.60 -59.08
CA PRO A 747 0.12 15.93 -59.33
C PRO A 747 -0.04 16.96 -58.17
N GLY A 748 1.01 17.72 -57.83
CA GLY A 748 1.17 19.16 -58.15
C GLY A 748 1.21 19.98 -56.84
N ALA A 749 2.00 21.05 -56.64
CA ALA A 749 2.55 22.04 -57.56
C ALA A 749 3.72 22.86 -56.92
N THR A 750 4.57 23.42 -57.80
CA THR A 750 5.41 24.67 -57.72
C THR A 750 6.49 24.79 -56.62
N ALA A 751 7.81 24.75 -56.91
CA ALA A 751 8.69 25.74 -57.58
C ALA A 751 8.70 27.12 -56.85
N ALA A 752 9.80 27.76 -56.44
CA ALA A 752 11.09 27.92 -57.14
C ALA A 752 12.21 28.52 -56.26
N THR A 753 13.46 28.11 -56.54
CA THR A 753 14.73 28.90 -56.71
C THR A 753 15.38 29.68 -55.55
N LEU A 754 16.60 29.27 -55.11
CA LEU A 754 17.96 29.84 -55.41
C LEU A 754 18.26 31.10 -54.55
N GLU A 755 19.43 31.37 -53.96
CA GLU A 755 20.82 30.98 -54.23
C GLU A 755 21.75 31.46 -53.08
N ALA A 756 22.90 30.79 -52.95
CA ALA A 756 24.24 31.28 -52.56
C ALA A 756 24.56 31.98 -51.21
N ALA A 757 25.58 31.41 -50.57
CA ALA A 757 26.40 31.83 -49.42
C ALA A 757 27.35 33.03 -49.76
N PRO A 758 28.46 33.36 -49.04
CA PRO A 758 28.95 33.00 -47.68
C PRO A 758 29.68 34.14 -46.87
N LEU A 759 30.13 33.79 -45.64
CA LEU A 759 31.43 34.09 -44.98
C LEU A 759 31.82 35.49 -44.39
N ARG A 760 32.39 35.39 -43.16
CA ARG A 760 33.45 36.20 -42.48
C ARG A 760 33.09 37.61 -41.97
N SER A 761 33.75 38.24 -41.00
CA SER A 761 34.60 37.98 -39.82
C SER A 761 35.29 39.32 -39.50
N GLN A 762 35.76 39.53 -38.25
CA GLN A 762 36.67 40.59 -37.77
C GLN A 762 35.99 41.90 -37.34
N THR A 763 35.92 42.21 -36.05
CA THR A 763 36.95 42.74 -35.11
C THR A 763 37.43 44.14 -35.45
N THR A 764 37.35 45.02 -34.44
CA THR A 764 38.17 46.20 -34.07
C THR A 764 37.23 47.15 -33.32
N ASP A 765 37.54 47.87 -32.27
CA ASP A 765 38.66 48.02 -31.34
C ASP A 765 38.17 49.13 -30.37
N GLU A 766 38.73 49.16 -29.14
CA GLU A 766 39.20 50.37 -28.43
C GLU A 766 38.17 51.52 -28.16
N ASP A 767 38.09 52.18 -27.01
CA ASP A 767 39.04 52.38 -25.92
C ASP A 767 38.30 53.11 -24.77
N ASP A 768 38.90 53.06 -23.56
CA ASP A 768 39.02 54.10 -22.52
C ASP A 768 37.74 54.74 -21.90
N ASP A 769 37.65 55.11 -20.61
CA ASP A 769 38.52 55.10 -19.44
C ASP A 769 37.63 55.42 -18.23
N VAL A 770 37.73 54.60 -17.18
CA VAL A 770 38.14 55.00 -15.82
C VAL A 770 37.79 56.45 -15.35
N ASP A 771 36.97 56.61 -14.31
CA ASP A 771 37.48 56.77 -12.92
C ASP A 771 36.40 57.04 -11.84
N SER A 772 36.70 56.49 -10.66
CA SER A 772 36.48 56.87 -9.25
C SER A 772 35.16 57.45 -8.69
N GLY A 773 34.75 56.88 -7.55
CA GLY A 773 34.02 57.63 -6.52
C GLY A 773 33.11 56.83 -5.57
N LYS A 774 33.68 56.09 -4.61
CA LYS A 774 33.01 55.70 -3.34
C LYS A 774 33.01 56.92 -2.37
N PRO A 775 32.42 56.82 -1.14
CA PRO A 775 31.16 56.23 -0.68
C PRO A 775 30.36 57.23 0.20
N ASN A 776 29.15 56.88 0.67
CA ASN A 776 28.73 57.24 2.04
C ASN A 776 27.51 56.43 2.51
N ASP A 777 27.62 55.96 3.74
CA ASP A 777 26.55 55.50 4.62
C ASP A 777 25.53 56.62 4.90
N ASP A 778 24.26 56.29 5.15
CA ASP A 778 23.65 56.60 6.45
C ASP A 778 22.32 55.86 6.70
N PHE A 779 22.04 55.73 7.99
CA PHE A 779 20.96 55.07 8.70
C PHE A 779 19.52 55.48 8.35
N GLY A 780 18.61 54.51 8.54
CA GLY A 780 17.15 54.69 8.63
C GLY A 780 16.44 53.37 8.90
#